data_AF-A0A1S4A0S8-F1
#
_entry.id   AF-A0A1S4A0S8-F1
#
_cell.length_a   1.000
_cell.length_b   1.000
_cell.length_c   1.000
_cell.angle_alpha   90.00
_cell.angle_beta   90.00
_cell.angle_gamma   90.00
#
_symmetry.space_group_name_H-M   'P 1'
#
loop_
_entity.id
_entity.type
_entity.pdbx_description
1 polymer ?
#
loop_
_entity_poly.entity_id
_entity_poly.type
_entity_poly.pdbx_seq_one_letter_code
_entity_poly.pdbx_strand_id
1 'polypeptide(L)'
;MEQKQLVLRTTTEPLISESNSMTSATLGRVMSTLLTTKPKKLLETISHLDPSPKIAPIGVSLEQSLLFLYKYVKDAAEKESSLDQVLVPMIQHSLRFRGSKHGNQVMILLNWLFEDEVNFQSLANDLEAILSLKEDHYISLGWCTLARSLIEFEVTMDKLETRGVRARYDALLKIFCTCTSHLVAIVRDGSTVQGEFELPTRLSVAAADLILSLTEALTRSDSVSNCSDDKQKAAGIGERNRPVMLLPSTSTKKKVNKISKSSESTHMEMKLLLWDQLDHLIVLVERLTAWSKKSRPLHAKALERVHRWLLGTQEKYIHIQTKADRFTNAEEWSITALFLLETLWHVVALGRSQIRTEIYRIIGAVLIWDSDNYAEESPKNKESGRETIKFFLNCLALLLGRLHGMQFETTIEEHGSQLSQAIISQLNCADDEVIDSALCIFKAVIFRTNSSLSKCAADISQINALLPMLLHLLDERDSAAKAVIKLFAEYCSISSDTQCLEEILKRLISGNVSQKSNAVDFISDLIHVSMESDTVLPPTMWQHLSCHLLEFLQDEQMVINTQASKLIPLIDPSFTLPALVCLIYSPLERVHSLASGALVALLKNYKHNPDVICMLLDCLSKPTQNPDICDTAYGEEGQKPDIDRVLKLLPEWSKIVEDWKVMIGPLIDKLFAEPSNAVIVRFLSFISEHLASAADFVFQQIISYTRRQKE
;
A
#
# COMPACT_ATOMS: atom_id res chain seq x y z
N MET A 1 39.79 14.40 -21.03
CA MET A 1 41.19 13.99 -20.75
C MET A 1 41.13 13.23 -19.43
N GLU A 2 41.49 11.97 -19.29
CA GLU A 2 42.41 11.09 -20.01
C GLU A 2 41.80 9.69 -20.19
N GLN A 3 42.05 9.07 -21.35
CA GLN A 3 41.79 7.66 -21.62
C GLN A 3 42.94 6.82 -21.05
N LYS A 4 42.64 5.76 -20.30
CA LYS A 4 43.58 4.66 -20.07
C LYS A 4 43.17 3.47 -20.92
N GLN A 5 43.91 3.26 -22.00
CA GLN A 5 43.97 2.01 -22.76
C GLN A 5 44.66 0.95 -21.89
N LEU A 6 44.05 -0.24 -21.77
CA LEU A 6 44.76 -1.43 -21.35
C LEU A 6 44.79 -2.41 -22.54
N VAL A 7 46.00 -2.61 -23.04
CA VAL A 7 46.36 -3.46 -24.17
C VAL A 7 46.41 -4.92 -23.69
N LEU A 8 45.60 -5.81 -24.27
CA LEU A 8 45.77 -7.26 -24.12
C LEU A 8 46.63 -7.78 -25.28
N ARG A 9 47.81 -8.32 -24.95
CA ARG A 9 48.75 -8.94 -25.89
C ARG A 9 48.17 -10.20 -26.51
N THR A 10 48.34 -10.29 -27.82
CA THR A 10 48.07 -11.43 -28.69
C THR A 10 49.13 -12.52 -28.51
N THR A 11 48.69 -13.77 -28.33
CA THR A 11 49.49 -14.96 -28.64
C THR A 11 48.85 -15.68 -29.83
N THR A 12 49.70 -15.99 -30.78
CA THR A 12 49.49 -16.48 -32.15
C THR A 12 49.03 -17.94 -32.22
N GLU A 13 47.89 -18.18 -32.86
CA GLU A 13 47.61 -19.36 -33.71
C GLU A 13 46.72 -18.91 -34.89
N PRO A 14 47.22 -18.85 -36.14
CA PRO A 14 46.44 -18.39 -37.29
C PRO A 14 46.01 -19.58 -38.17
N LEU A 15 44.72 -19.62 -38.53
CA LEU A 15 44.14 -20.06 -39.82
C LEU A 15 42.66 -20.50 -39.72
N ILE A 16 42.11 -20.69 -38.51
CA ILE A 16 40.66 -20.98 -38.31
C ILE A 16 39.87 -19.71 -37.90
N SER A 17 40.55 -18.63 -37.48
CA SER A 17 39.90 -17.42 -36.96
C SER A 17 39.45 -16.41 -38.04
N GLU A 18 40.03 -16.44 -39.24
CA GLU A 18 39.74 -15.42 -40.27
C GLU A 18 38.36 -15.60 -40.92
N SER A 19 37.92 -16.84 -41.15
CA SER A 19 36.60 -17.13 -41.74
C SER A 19 35.46 -16.73 -40.78
N ASN A 20 35.61 -17.03 -39.48
CA ASN A 20 34.68 -16.63 -38.43
C ASN A 20 34.67 -15.11 -38.18
N SER A 21 35.81 -14.44 -38.38
CA SER A 21 35.94 -12.98 -38.31
C SER A 21 35.20 -12.27 -39.45
N MET A 22 35.33 -12.76 -40.69
CA MET A 22 34.67 -12.17 -41.85
C MET A 22 33.15 -12.38 -41.83
N THR A 23 32.67 -13.55 -41.36
CA THR A 23 31.23 -13.81 -41.20
C THR A 23 30.64 -12.95 -40.08
N SER A 24 31.33 -12.81 -38.94
CA SER A 24 30.89 -11.94 -37.84
C SER A 24 30.85 -10.46 -38.23
N ALA A 25 31.85 -9.96 -38.96
CA ALA A 25 31.87 -8.59 -39.48
C ALA A 25 30.77 -8.34 -40.54
N THR A 26 30.39 -9.37 -41.30
CA THR A 26 29.29 -9.30 -42.26
C THR A 26 27.93 -9.34 -41.55
N LEU A 27 27.79 -10.18 -40.53
CA LEU A 27 26.61 -10.24 -39.67
C LEU A 27 26.38 -8.91 -38.94
N GLY A 28 27.42 -8.29 -38.38
CA GLY A 28 27.31 -6.98 -37.72
C GLY A 28 26.77 -5.88 -38.65
N ARG A 29 27.23 -5.86 -39.92
CA ARG A 29 26.72 -4.93 -40.95
C ARG A 29 25.27 -5.23 -41.31
N VAL A 30 24.91 -6.51 -41.47
CA VAL A 30 23.54 -6.97 -41.73
C VAL A 30 22.60 -6.56 -40.60
N MET A 31 22.96 -6.86 -39.35
CA MET A 31 22.17 -6.50 -38.16
C MET A 31 21.99 -4.98 -38.04
N SER A 32 23.04 -4.20 -38.30
CA SER A 32 22.94 -2.73 -38.32
C SER A 32 21.95 -2.24 -39.38
N THR A 33 22.00 -2.77 -40.60
CA THR A 33 21.07 -2.41 -41.68
C THR A 33 19.62 -2.78 -41.34
N LEU A 34 19.39 -3.98 -40.80
CA LEU A 34 18.05 -4.45 -40.46
C LEU A 34 17.44 -3.66 -39.31
N LEU A 35 18.19 -3.43 -38.24
CA LEU A 35 17.71 -2.75 -37.04
C LEU A 35 17.49 -1.24 -37.26
N THR A 36 18.28 -0.60 -38.11
CA THR A 36 18.13 0.85 -38.41
C THR A 36 17.06 1.16 -39.47
N THR A 37 16.57 0.15 -40.20
CA THR A 37 15.55 0.32 -41.23
C THR A 37 14.19 0.68 -40.63
N LYS A 38 13.41 1.53 -41.33
CA LYS A 38 12.05 1.88 -40.89
C LYS A 38 11.13 0.64 -40.88
N PRO A 39 10.31 0.42 -39.83
CA PRO A 39 9.42 -0.73 -39.71
C PRO A 39 8.55 -1.02 -40.95
N LYS A 40 7.95 0.01 -41.57
CA LYS A 40 7.09 -0.15 -42.76
C LYS A 40 7.84 -0.71 -43.96
N LYS A 41 9.05 -0.20 -44.20
CA LYS A 41 9.90 -0.66 -45.31
C LYS A 41 10.39 -2.09 -45.09
N LEU A 42 10.69 -2.44 -43.83
CA LEU A 42 11.06 -3.80 -43.45
C LEU A 42 9.92 -4.79 -43.73
N LEU A 43 8.69 -4.43 -43.37
CA LEU A 43 7.49 -5.23 -43.61
C LEU A 43 7.19 -5.42 -45.10
N GLU A 44 7.20 -4.33 -45.88
CA GLU A 44 7.01 -4.40 -47.34
C GLU A 44 8.02 -5.36 -47.97
N THR A 45 9.28 -5.28 -47.56
CA THR A 45 10.34 -6.14 -48.09
C THR A 45 10.14 -7.61 -47.70
N ILE A 46 9.72 -7.89 -46.45
CA ILE A 46 9.37 -9.25 -45.99
C ILE A 46 8.18 -9.82 -46.79
N SER A 47 7.16 -9.01 -47.08
CA SER A 47 6.00 -9.46 -47.85
C SER A 47 6.30 -9.76 -49.33
N HIS A 48 7.40 -9.23 -49.87
CA HIS A 48 7.82 -9.41 -51.26
C HIS A 48 9.02 -10.37 -51.41
N LEU A 49 9.47 -10.99 -50.32
CA LEU A 49 10.58 -11.93 -50.33
C LEU A 49 10.16 -13.26 -50.98
N ASP A 50 10.56 -13.45 -52.24
CA ASP A 50 10.45 -14.74 -52.92
C ASP A 50 11.57 -15.69 -52.45
N PRO A 51 11.28 -16.95 -52.09
CA PRO A 51 12.27 -17.91 -51.57
C PRO A 51 13.25 -18.44 -52.63
N SER A 52 13.24 -17.93 -53.86
CA SER A 52 14.13 -18.42 -54.93
C SER A 52 15.49 -17.68 -54.92
N PRO A 53 16.63 -18.39 -54.90
CA PRO A 53 17.93 -17.76 -54.77
C PRO A 53 18.41 -17.24 -56.13
N LYS A 54 18.49 -15.91 -56.30
CA LYS A 54 19.32 -15.30 -57.36
C LYS A 54 20.56 -14.70 -56.71
N ILE A 55 21.66 -15.44 -56.79
CA ILE A 55 22.98 -15.02 -56.32
C ILE A 55 23.54 -13.97 -57.30
N ALA A 56 23.72 -12.73 -56.85
CA ALA A 56 24.70 -11.79 -57.42
C ALA A 56 25.18 -10.78 -56.34
N PRO A 57 26.48 -10.42 -56.28
CA PRO A 57 27.07 -9.82 -55.09
C PRO A 57 27.28 -8.28 -55.16
N ILE A 58 27.62 -7.72 -53.98
CA ILE A 58 28.30 -6.42 -53.71
C ILE A 58 27.41 -5.17 -53.50
N GLY A 59 26.19 -5.32 -52.98
CA GLY A 59 25.49 -4.20 -52.34
C GLY A 59 24.60 -4.72 -51.22
N VAL A 60 24.73 -4.22 -49.99
CA VAL A 60 23.91 -4.65 -48.84
C VAL A 60 22.47 -4.12 -49.04
N SER A 61 21.71 -4.76 -49.93
CA SER A 61 20.29 -4.49 -50.07
C SER A 61 19.56 -5.07 -48.85
N LEU A 62 18.39 -4.52 -48.56
CA LEU A 62 17.57 -4.96 -47.43
C LEU A 62 17.14 -6.43 -47.60
N GLU A 63 16.80 -6.84 -48.82
CA GLU A 63 16.46 -8.23 -49.18
C GLU A 63 17.63 -9.19 -48.96
N GLN A 64 18.83 -8.82 -49.41
CA GLN A 64 20.03 -9.63 -49.21
C GLN A 64 20.39 -9.76 -47.72
N SER A 65 20.15 -8.71 -46.94
CA SER A 65 20.36 -8.71 -45.49
C SER A 65 19.40 -9.66 -44.78
N LEU A 66 18.12 -9.69 -45.20
CA LEU A 66 17.11 -10.62 -44.67
C LEU A 66 17.44 -12.07 -45.04
N LEU A 67 17.74 -12.35 -46.31
CA LEU A 67 18.12 -13.70 -46.76
C LEU A 67 19.40 -14.21 -46.07
N PHE A 68 20.38 -13.33 -45.87
CA PHE A 68 21.59 -13.66 -45.12
C PHE A 68 21.27 -14.00 -43.67
N LEU A 69 20.44 -13.21 -42.99
CA LEU A 69 20.04 -13.47 -41.60
C LEU A 69 19.30 -14.81 -41.49
N TYR A 70 18.33 -15.08 -42.37
CA TYR A 70 17.57 -16.33 -42.35
C TYR A 70 18.47 -17.55 -42.57
N LYS A 71 19.37 -17.48 -43.57
CA LYS A 71 20.32 -18.56 -43.81
C LYS A 71 21.29 -18.74 -42.64
N TYR A 72 21.79 -17.65 -42.05
CA TYR A 72 22.68 -17.70 -40.90
C TYR A 72 22.02 -18.37 -39.69
N VAL A 73 20.78 -18.00 -39.37
CA VAL A 73 20.02 -18.60 -38.26
C VAL A 73 19.76 -20.08 -38.54
N LYS A 74 19.38 -20.43 -39.77
CA LYS A 74 19.14 -21.82 -40.15
C LYS A 74 20.41 -22.68 -40.08
N ASP A 75 21.51 -22.20 -40.66
CA ASP A 75 22.80 -22.89 -40.63
C ASP A 75 23.31 -23.04 -39.19
N ALA A 76 23.01 -22.08 -38.31
CA ALA A 76 23.37 -22.13 -36.90
C ALA A 76 22.49 -23.11 -36.10
N ALA A 77 21.17 -23.16 -36.40
CA ALA A 77 20.24 -24.10 -35.82
C ALA A 77 20.59 -25.56 -36.18
N GLU A 78 20.97 -25.82 -37.44
CA GLU A 78 21.42 -27.14 -37.90
C GLU A 78 22.74 -27.58 -37.26
N LYS A 79 23.57 -26.63 -36.81
CA LYS A 79 24.89 -26.87 -36.20
C LYS A 79 24.90 -26.74 -34.67
N GLU A 80 23.74 -26.48 -34.05
CA GLU A 80 23.61 -26.20 -32.61
C GLU A 80 24.60 -25.12 -32.11
N SER A 81 24.87 -24.12 -32.95
CA SER A 81 25.79 -23.03 -32.62
C SER A 81 25.05 -21.82 -32.05
N SER A 82 25.63 -21.16 -31.04
CA SER A 82 25.02 -20.00 -30.37
C SER A 82 24.66 -18.85 -31.33
N LEU A 83 23.44 -18.35 -31.19
CA LEU A 83 22.86 -17.18 -31.87
C LEU A 83 23.06 -15.88 -31.08
N ASP A 84 23.97 -15.86 -30.10
CA ASP A 84 24.32 -14.68 -29.30
C ASP A 84 24.65 -13.45 -30.15
N GLN A 85 25.33 -13.65 -31.28
CA GLN A 85 25.72 -12.58 -32.22
C GLN A 85 24.51 -11.95 -32.94
N VAL A 86 23.34 -12.59 -32.90
CA VAL A 86 22.07 -12.09 -33.44
C VAL A 86 21.19 -11.55 -32.32
N LEU A 87 21.00 -12.33 -31.25
CA LEU A 87 20.07 -12.02 -30.18
C LEU A 87 20.55 -10.87 -29.29
N VAL A 88 21.84 -10.76 -28.96
CA VAL A 88 22.34 -9.65 -28.12
C VAL A 88 22.13 -8.28 -28.79
N PRO A 89 22.48 -8.08 -30.08
CA PRO A 89 22.15 -6.83 -30.77
C PRO A 89 20.64 -6.52 -30.81
N MET A 90 19.79 -7.54 -30.99
CA MET A 90 18.33 -7.38 -30.94
C MET A 90 17.86 -6.94 -29.54
N ILE A 91 18.36 -7.57 -28.49
CA ILE A 91 18.07 -7.24 -27.08
C ILE A 91 18.47 -5.79 -26.76
N GLN A 92 19.70 -5.41 -27.11
CA GLN A 92 20.21 -4.06 -26.87
C GLN A 92 19.43 -3.00 -27.66
N HIS A 93 19.03 -3.32 -28.89
CA HIS A 93 18.24 -2.43 -29.72
C HIS A 93 16.83 -2.21 -29.16
N SER A 94 16.17 -3.27 -28.71
CA SER A 94 14.85 -3.20 -28.06
C SER A 94 14.86 -2.31 -26.83
N LEU A 95 15.91 -2.40 -26.00
CA LEU A 95 16.07 -1.53 -24.84
C LEU A 95 16.31 -0.07 -25.24
N ARG A 96 17.20 0.18 -26.21
CA ARG A 96 17.61 1.53 -26.63
C ARG A 96 16.50 2.31 -27.33
N PHE A 97 15.64 1.63 -28.08
CA PHE A 97 14.61 2.25 -28.94
C PHE A 97 13.17 2.01 -28.45
N ARG A 98 13.00 1.57 -27.20
CA ARG A 98 11.68 1.39 -26.55
C ARG A 98 10.82 2.64 -26.71
N GLY A 99 9.62 2.51 -27.30
CA GLY A 99 8.66 3.61 -27.49
C GLY A 99 9.01 4.60 -28.62
N SER A 100 10.03 4.32 -29.44
CA SER A 100 10.41 5.18 -30.57
C SER A 100 9.83 4.68 -31.91
N LYS A 101 9.90 5.52 -32.95
CA LYS A 101 9.56 5.15 -34.35
C LYS A 101 10.38 3.96 -34.90
N HIS A 102 11.47 3.63 -34.23
CA HIS A 102 12.41 2.55 -34.55
C HIS A 102 12.38 1.41 -33.52
N GLY A 103 11.32 1.30 -32.70
CA GLY A 103 11.23 0.24 -31.67
C GLY A 103 10.77 -1.13 -32.19
N ASN A 104 10.10 -1.20 -33.35
CA ASN A 104 9.36 -2.40 -33.75
C ASN A 104 10.15 -3.37 -34.64
N GLN A 105 11.35 -3.00 -35.08
CA GLN A 105 12.13 -3.80 -36.04
C GLN A 105 12.44 -5.19 -35.50
N VAL A 106 12.81 -5.29 -34.23
CA VAL A 106 13.11 -6.57 -33.58
C VAL A 106 11.87 -7.47 -33.57
N MET A 107 10.70 -6.92 -33.23
CA MET A 107 9.45 -7.67 -33.22
C MET A 107 9.04 -8.17 -34.61
N ILE A 108 9.26 -7.35 -35.65
CA ILE A 108 8.99 -7.73 -37.03
C ILE A 108 9.91 -8.88 -37.47
N LEU A 109 11.20 -8.79 -37.15
CA LEU A 109 12.19 -9.82 -37.50
C LEU A 109 11.89 -11.14 -36.77
N LEU A 110 11.59 -11.10 -35.47
CA LEU A 110 11.26 -12.30 -34.70
C LEU A 110 9.96 -12.93 -35.20
N ASN A 111 8.92 -12.14 -35.49
CA ASN A 111 7.68 -12.68 -36.04
C ASN A 111 7.89 -13.39 -37.38
N TRP A 112 8.77 -12.87 -38.23
CA TRP A 112 9.13 -13.52 -39.49
C TRP A 112 9.98 -14.78 -39.28
N LEU A 113 11.02 -14.72 -38.44
CA LEU A 113 11.89 -15.87 -38.17
C LEU A 113 11.14 -17.03 -37.49
N PHE A 114 10.12 -16.74 -36.69
CA PHE A 114 9.30 -17.73 -35.99
C PHE A 114 8.30 -18.47 -36.89
N GLU A 115 8.16 -18.07 -38.16
CA GLU A 115 7.37 -18.85 -39.13
C GLU A 115 8.01 -20.22 -39.43
N ASP A 116 9.35 -20.32 -39.30
CA ASP A 116 10.09 -21.58 -39.41
C ASP A 116 10.30 -22.20 -38.02
N GLU A 117 9.86 -23.45 -37.86
CA GLU A 117 9.93 -24.19 -36.60
C GLU A 117 11.35 -24.42 -36.08
N VAL A 118 12.29 -24.71 -36.99
CA VAL A 118 13.68 -25.00 -36.64
C VAL A 118 14.35 -23.73 -36.13
N ASN A 119 14.12 -22.61 -36.83
CA ASN A 119 14.62 -21.31 -36.42
C ASN A 119 13.99 -20.86 -35.10
N PHE A 120 12.68 -21.08 -34.92
CA PHE A 120 11.98 -20.79 -33.67
C PHE A 120 12.62 -21.51 -32.49
N GLN A 121 12.78 -22.83 -32.57
CA GLN A 121 13.30 -23.62 -31.46
C GLN A 121 14.73 -23.20 -31.09
N SER A 122 15.59 -22.99 -32.09
CA SER A 122 16.98 -22.56 -31.85
C SER A 122 17.04 -21.15 -31.24
N LEU A 123 16.26 -20.20 -31.75
CA LEU A 123 16.22 -18.83 -31.23
C LEU A 123 15.63 -18.77 -29.81
N ALA A 124 14.60 -19.56 -29.53
CA ALA A 124 13.95 -19.56 -28.23
C ALA A 124 14.81 -20.23 -27.15
N ASN A 125 15.49 -21.34 -27.47
CA ASN A 125 16.45 -21.98 -26.57
C ASN A 125 17.64 -21.04 -26.27
N ASP A 126 18.18 -20.35 -27.29
CA ASP A 126 19.27 -19.41 -27.08
C ASP A 126 18.82 -18.15 -26.31
N LEU A 127 17.56 -17.71 -26.49
CA LEU A 127 16.98 -16.65 -25.66
C LEU A 127 16.93 -17.05 -24.19
N GLU A 128 16.52 -18.28 -23.86
CA GLU A 128 16.59 -18.82 -22.49
C GLU A 128 18.04 -18.86 -21.99
N ALA A 129 18.95 -19.42 -22.79
CA ALA A 129 20.36 -19.56 -22.41
C ALA A 129 21.05 -18.22 -22.14
N ILE A 130 20.71 -17.15 -22.88
CA ILE A 130 21.28 -15.81 -22.68
C ILE A 130 21.02 -15.29 -21.27
N LEU A 131 19.82 -15.53 -20.72
CA LEU A 131 19.49 -15.06 -19.37
C LEU A 131 20.27 -15.82 -18.30
N SER A 132 20.49 -17.12 -18.50
CA SER A 132 21.23 -17.98 -17.57
C SER A 132 22.75 -17.85 -17.65
N LEU A 133 23.31 -17.54 -18.82
CA LEU A 133 24.76 -17.55 -19.06
C LEU A 133 25.44 -16.18 -18.90
N LYS A 134 24.70 -15.06 -19.01
CA LYS A 134 25.27 -13.71 -19.01
C LYS A 134 24.85 -12.91 -17.78
N GLU A 135 25.81 -12.66 -16.90
CA GLU A 135 25.65 -11.79 -15.72
C GLU A 135 25.61 -10.28 -16.05
N ASP A 136 25.49 -9.90 -17.34
CA ASP A 136 25.42 -8.48 -17.73
C ASP A 136 24.02 -7.91 -17.47
N HIS A 137 23.89 -7.12 -16.41
CA HIS A 137 22.65 -6.45 -16.01
C HIS A 137 21.99 -5.63 -17.12
N TYR A 138 22.75 -5.06 -18.07
CA TYR A 138 22.19 -4.31 -19.19
C TYR A 138 21.55 -5.24 -20.23
N ILE A 139 22.17 -6.38 -20.49
CA ILE A 139 21.62 -7.42 -21.38
C ILE A 139 20.38 -8.03 -20.72
N SER A 140 20.42 -8.39 -19.43
CA SER A 140 19.26 -8.92 -18.71
C SER A 140 18.09 -7.93 -18.71
N LEU A 141 18.35 -6.63 -18.55
CA LEU A 141 17.30 -5.59 -18.61
C LEU A 141 16.67 -5.50 -20.01
N GLY A 142 17.49 -5.57 -21.06
CA GLY A 142 17.00 -5.59 -22.43
C GLY A 142 16.23 -6.87 -22.74
N TRP A 143 16.67 -8.01 -22.19
CA TRP A 143 15.99 -9.29 -22.32
C TRP A 143 14.59 -9.23 -21.71
N CYS A 144 14.47 -8.71 -20.49
CA CYS A 144 13.15 -8.53 -19.85
C CYS A 144 12.23 -7.63 -20.69
N THR A 145 12.78 -6.57 -21.30
CA THR A 145 12.03 -5.67 -22.17
C THR A 145 11.54 -6.36 -23.44
N LEU A 146 12.39 -7.19 -24.06
CA LEU A 146 12.07 -7.92 -25.29
C LEU A 146 11.05 -9.04 -25.03
N ALA A 147 11.30 -9.88 -24.01
CA ALA A 147 10.42 -10.98 -23.62
C ALA A 147 9.01 -10.46 -23.30
N ARG A 148 8.91 -9.35 -22.56
CA ARG A 148 7.61 -8.70 -22.31
C ARG A 148 6.93 -8.26 -23.60
N SER A 149 7.68 -7.70 -24.55
CA SER A 149 7.13 -7.25 -25.82
C SER A 149 6.61 -8.42 -26.68
N LEU A 150 7.21 -9.61 -26.55
CA LEU A 150 6.74 -10.85 -27.19
C LEU A 150 5.46 -11.37 -26.54
N ILE A 151 5.32 -11.27 -25.23
CA ILE A 151 4.10 -11.65 -24.51
C ILE A 151 2.96 -10.67 -24.85
N GLU A 152 3.22 -9.35 -24.84
CA GLU A 152 2.23 -8.30 -25.12
C GLU A 152 2.03 -8.01 -26.62
N PHE A 153 2.52 -8.88 -27.50
CA PHE A 153 2.58 -8.62 -28.94
C PHE A 153 1.19 -8.38 -29.57
N GLU A 154 0.18 -9.14 -29.16
CA GLU A 154 -1.19 -8.99 -29.69
C GLU A 154 -1.86 -7.69 -29.24
N VAL A 155 -1.60 -7.22 -28.02
CA VAL A 155 -2.17 -5.97 -27.48
C VAL A 155 -1.55 -4.74 -28.14
N THR A 156 -0.32 -4.84 -28.63
CA THR A 156 0.44 -3.71 -29.18
C THR A 156 0.35 -3.59 -30.71
N MET A 157 0.02 -4.67 -31.43
CA MET A 157 0.12 -4.75 -32.88
C MET A 157 -1.20 -5.17 -33.57
N ASP A 158 -2.24 -4.37 -33.39
CA ASP A 158 -3.60 -4.53 -33.96
C ASP A 158 -3.69 -4.49 -35.52
N LYS A 159 -2.54 -4.49 -36.22
CA LYS A 159 -2.43 -4.25 -37.69
C LYS A 159 -1.45 -5.18 -38.43
N LEU A 160 -0.83 -6.15 -37.76
CA LEU A 160 0.14 -7.06 -38.38
C LEU A 160 -0.47 -8.45 -38.60
N GLU A 161 -0.10 -9.10 -39.71
CA GLU A 161 -0.32 -10.55 -39.84
C GLU A 161 0.64 -11.27 -38.86
N THR A 162 0.15 -11.57 -37.67
CA THR A 162 0.92 -12.12 -36.53
C THR A 162 1.16 -13.63 -36.65
N ARG A 163 1.36 -14.16 -37.87
CA ARG A 163 1.35 -15.62 -38.11
C ARG A 163 2.41 -16.39 -37.31
N GLY A 164 3.65 -15.91 -37.27
CA GLY A 164 4.76 -16.60 -36.58
C GLY A 164 4.63 -16.60 -35.06
N VAL A 165 4.57 -15.43 -34.42
CA VAL A 165 4.46 -15.34 -32.94
C VAL A 165 3.17 -15.99 -32.44
N ARG A 166 2.04 -15.79 -33.12
CA ARG A 166 0.75 -16.40 -32.72
C ARG A 166 0.80 -17.92 -32.80
N ALA A 167 1.34 -18.47 -33.89
CA ALA A 167 1.40 -19.92 -34.06
C ALA A 167 2.30 -20.62 -33.01
N ARG A 168 3.25 -19.89 -32.43
CA ARG A 168 4.23 -20.40 -31.46
C ARG A 168 4.08 -19.81 -30.05
N TYR A 169 2.98 -19.10 -29.78
CA TYR A 169 2.78 -18.36 -28.53
C TYR A 169 2.83 -19.26 -27.29
N ASP A 170 2.11 -20.39 -27.33
CA ASP A 170 2.12 -21.37 -26.24
C ASP A 170 3.53 -21.94 -25.95
N ALA A 171 4.31 -22.21 -27.01
CA ALA A 171 5.68 -22.68 -26.86
C ALA A 171 6.60 -21.59 -26.28
N LEU A 172 6.40 -20.33 -26.68
CA LEU A 172 7.11 -19.19 -26.09
C LEU A 172 6.82 -19.02 -24.60
N LEU A 173 5.55 -19.14 -24.19
CA LEU A 173 5.18 -19.05 -22.77
C LEU A 173 5.85 -20.16 -21.95
N LYS A 174 5.91 -21.39 -22.46
CA LYS A 174 6.60 -22.51 -21.81
C LYS A 174 8.08 -22.21 -21.57
N ILE A 175 8.77 -21.69 -22.60
CA ILE A 175 10.20 -21.33 -22.50
C ILE A 175 10.41 -20.14 -21.55
N PHE A 176 9.50 -19.17 -21.50
CA PHE A 176 9.61 -18.11 -20.50
C PHE A 176 9.31 -18.59 -19.07
N CYS A 177 8.49 -19.62 -18.89
CA CYS A 177 8.26 -20.23 -17.58
C CYS A 177 9.51 -20.93 -17.03
N THR A 178 10.35 -21.53 -17.86
CA THR A 178 11.62 -22.13 -17.41
C THR A 178 12.61 -21.07 -16.92
N CYS A 179 12.51 -19.85 -17.47
CA CYS A 179 13.31 -18.69 -17.07
C CYS A 179 12.88 -18.05 -15.72
N THR A 180 11.69 -18.37 -15.19
CA THR A 180 11.14 -17.68 -14.01
C THR A 180 12.03 -17.78 -12.77
N SER A 181 12.69 -18.92 -12.56
CA SER A 181 13.61 -19.13 -11.44
C SER A 181 14.75 -18.09 -11.41
N HIS A 182 15.32 -17.80 -12.59
CA HIS A 182 16.36 -16.79 -12.76
C HIS A 182 15.80 -15.37 -12.59
N LEU A 183 14.60 -15.11 -13.11
CA LEU A 183 13.92 -13.81 -12.92
C LEU A 183 13.62 -13.53 -11.46
N VAL A 184 13.20 -14.54 -10.68
CA VAL A 184 12.97 -14.42 -9.24
C VAL A 184 14.28 -14.17 -8.49
N ALA A 185 15.38 -14.82 -8.87
CA ALA A 185 16.69 -14.52 -8.30
C ALA A 185 17.08 -13.05 -8.52
N ILE A 186 16.88 -12.52 -9.73
CA ILE A 186 17.07 -11.11 -10.05
C ILE A 186 16.18 -10.19 -9.19
N VAL A 187 14.91 -10.57 -8.97
CA VAL A 187 13.97 -9.82 -8.12
C VAL A 187 14.41 -9.82 -6.66
N ARG A 188 14.83 -10.98 -6.14
CA ARG A 188 15.25 -11.16 -4.74
C ARG A 188 16.54 -10.40 -4.42
N ASP A 189 17.49 -10.44 -5.33
CA ASP A 189 18.84 -9.91 -5.11
C ASP A 189 18.98 -8.45 -5.59
N GLY A 190 18.03 -7.98 -6.41
CA GLY A 190 18.07 -6.67 -7.05
C GLY A 190 17.40 -5.54 -6.26
N SER A 191 17.61 -5.47 -4.94
CA SER A 191 17.10 -4.39 -4.09
C SER A 191 18.20 -3.80 -3.20
N THR A 192 17.99 -2.55 -2.76
CA THR A 192 18.89 -1.84 -1.84
C THR A 192 18.09 -1.26 -0.69
N VAL A 193 18.56 -1.45 0.54
CA VAL A 193 17.93 -0.90 1.74
C VAL A 193 18.38 0.55 1.93
N GLN A 194 17.42 1.48 1.97
CA GLN A 194 17.62 2.89 2.29
C GLN A 194 16.82 3.26 3.54
N GLY A 195 17.50 3.33 4.69
CA GLY A 195 16.85 3.49 6.00
C GLY A 195 16.08 2.22 6.38
N GLU A 196 14.81 2.35 6.76
CA GLU A 196 13.92 1.21 7.07
C GLU A 196 13.25 0.59 5.84
N PHE A 197 13.50 1.12 4.63
CA PHE A 197 12.76 0.75 3.42
C PHE A 197 13.64 0.10 2.36
N GLU A 198 13.11 -0.93 1.71
CA GLU A 198 13.73 -1.65 0.60
C GLU A 198 13.31 -1.03 -0.74
N LEU A 199 14.27 -0.66 -1.60
CA LEU A 199 14.00 -0.07 -2.91
C LEU A 199 14.56 -0.94 -4.05
N PRO A 200 13.78 -1.19 -5.10
CA PRO A 200 14.23 -2.03 -6.22
C PRO A 200 15.14 -1.30 -7.21
N THR A 201 16.00 -2.06 -7.87
CA THR A 201 16.73 -1.63 -9.06
C THR A 201 15.84 -1.63 -10.30
N ARG A 202 16.26 -0.95 -11.38
CA ARG A 202 15.52 -0.96 -12.66
C ARG A 202 15.37 -2.37 -13.24
N LEU A 203 16.39 -3.21 -13.05
CA LEU A 203 16.39 -4.59 -13.54
C LEU A 203 15.39 -5.46 -12.76
N SER A 204 15.37 -5.37 -11.44
CA SER A 204 14.42 -6.13 -10.63
C SER A 204 12.97 -5.70 -10.87
N VAL A 205 12.71 -4.40 -11.07
CA VAL A 205 11.38 -3.93 -11.52
C VAL A 205 11.02 -4.54 -12.88
N ALA A 206 11.94 -4.56 -13.85
CA ALA A 206 11.66 -5.12 -15.17
C ALA A 206 11.44 -6.64 -15.14
N ALA A 207 12.16 -7.37 -14.30
CA ALA A 207 11.98 -8.81 -14.09
C ALA A 207 10.63 -9.09 -13.40
N ALA A 208 10.29 -8.36 -12.34
CA ALA A 208 8.98 -8.44 -11.68
C ALA A 208 7.83 -8.17 -12.65
N ASP A 209 7.93 -7.10 -13.43
CA ASP A 209 6.93 -6.71 -14.43
C ASP A 209 6.78 -7.78 -15.54
N LEU A 210 7.87 -8.47 -15.91
CA LEU A 210 7.82 -9.60 -16.84
C LEU A 210 7.12 -10.82 -16.23
N ILE A 211 7.44 -11.20 -14.99
CA ILE A 211 6.77 -12.34 -14.32
C ILE A 211 5.27 -12.08 -14.23
N LEU A 212 4.85 -10.85 -13.92
CA LEU A 212 3.44 -10.47 -13.90
C LEU A 212 2.78 -10.60 -15.28
N SER A 213 3.44 -10.12 -16.35
CA SER A 213 2.92 -10.29 -17.72
C SER A 213 2.86 -11.75 -18.16
N LEU A 214 3.84 -12.57 -17.80
CA LEU A 214 3.85 -13.99 -18.09
C LEU A 214 2.67 -14.68 -17.38
N THR A 215 2.49 -14.36 -16.11
CA THR A 215 1.34 -14.82 -15.31
C THR A 215 0.03 -14.41 -15.98
N GLU A 216 -0.09 -13.16 -16.44
CA GLU A 216 -1.27 -12.68 -17.19
C GLU A 216 -1.58 -13.56 -18.39
N ALA A 217 -0.58 -13.80 -19.22
CA ALA A 217 -0.73 -14.54 -20.45
C ALA A 217 -1.20 -15.97 -20.20
N LEU A 218 -0.65 -16.60 -19.16
CA LEU A 218 -1.05 -17.92 -18.70
C LEU A 218 -2.51 -17.94 -18.17
N THR A 219 -2.98 -16.85 -17.56
CA THR A 219 -4.39 -16.75 -17.10
C THR A 219 -5.39 -16.44 -18.22
N ARG A 220 -4.97 -15.75 -19.29
CA ARG A 220 -5.87 -15.30 -20.38
C ARG A 220 -6.16 -16.36 -21.44
N SER A 221 -5.46 -17.50 -21.43
CA SER A 221 -5.60 -18.57 -22.44
C SER A 221 -7.01 -19.19 -22.52
N ASP A 222 -7.94 -18.80 -21.64
CA ASP A 222 -9.36 -19.17 -21.66
C ASP A 222 -10.16 -18.57 -22.85
N SER A 223 -9.66 -17.53 -23.54
CA SER A 223 -10.49 -16.72 -24.46
C SER A 223 -10.13 -16.79 -25.96
N VAL A 224 -9.01 -17.42 -26.34
CA VAL A 224 -8.42 -17.23 -27.69
C VAL A 224 -8.93 -18.22 -28.74
N SER A 225 -9.76 -19.22 -28.39
CA SER A 225 -10.22 -20.23 -29.36
C SER A 225 -11.47 -19.87 -30.19
N ASN A 226 -12.14 -18.74 -29.95
CA ASN A 226 -13.41 -18.38 -30.63
C ASN A 226 -13.42 -16.99 -31.29
N CYS A 227 -12.31 -16.52 -31.85
CA CYS A 227 -12.31 -15.38 -32.76
C CYS A 227 -12.00 -15.81 -34.20
N SER A 228 -12.91 -16.57 -34.79
CA SER A 228 -13.04 -16.63 -36.25
C SER A 228 -14.51 -16.57 -36.62
N ASP A 229 -14.84 -15.58 -37.45
CA ASP A 229 -16.08 -15.38 -38.19
C ASP A 229 -17.33 -14.96 -37.40
N ASP A 230 -17.46 -13.65 -37.17
CA ASP A 230 -18.72 -12.96 -37.47
C ASP A 230 -18.50 -11.45 -37.69
N LYS A 231 -17.97 -11.12 -38.88
CA LYS A 231 -18.29 -9.83 -39.49
C LYS A 231 -19.63 -9.97 -40.20
N GLN A 232 -20.74 -9.69 -39.52
CA GLN A 232 -21.95 -9.20 -40.20
C GLN A 232 -22.95 -8.47 -39.27
N LYS A 233 -23.05 -7.16 -39.55
CA LYS A 233 -24.21 -6.26 -39.42
C LYS A 233 -24.65 -5.81 -38.02
N ALA A 234 -24.30 -4.55 -37.75
CA ALA A 234 -25.07 -3.62 -36.94
C ALA A 234 -26.54 -3.53 -37.40
N ALA A 235 -27.47 -3.56 -36.44
CA ALA A 235 -28.73 -2.80 -36.45
C ALA A 235 -29.50 -2.96 -35.11
N GLY A 236 -29.95 -1.84 -34.52
CA GLY A 236 -31.23 -1.78 -33.81
C GLY A 236 -31.22 -1.64 -32.29
N ILE A 237 -31.53 -0.43 -31.83
CA ILE A 237 -31.90 -0.01 -30.47
C ILE A 237 -33.25 -0.65 -30.05
N GLY A 238 -33.41 -0.99 -28.76
CA GLY A 238 -34.72 -1.24 -28.14
C GLY A 238 -34.65 -1.74 -26.69
N GLU A 239 -35.10 -0.89 -25.75
CA GLU A 239 -35.25 -1.14 -24.31
C GLU A 239 -36.17 -2.34 -23.95
N ARG A 240 -35.84 -3.09 -22.87
CA ARG A 240 -36.64 -3.18 -21.62
C ARG A 240 -36.27 -4.38 -20.71
N ASN A 241 -36.09 -4.03 -19.44
CA ASN A 241 -36.20 -4.80 -18.18
C ASN A 241 -37.07 -6.08 -18.19
N ARG A 242 -36.52 -7.21 -17.70
CA ARG A 242 -36.87 -7.89 -16.41
C ARG A 242 -36.23 -9.30 -16.27
N PRO A 243 -36.07 -9.81 -15.03
CA PRO A 243 -35.15 -10.90 -14.67
C PRO A 243 -35.75 -12.32 -14.67
N VAL A 244 -34.83 -13.29 -14.85
CA VAL A 244 -34.75 -14.70 -14.42
C VAL A 244 -36.04 -15.48 -14.08
N MET A 245 -36.22 -16.64 -14.73
CA MET A 245 -36.87 -17.80 -14.12
C MET A 245 -36.18 -19.10 -14.59
N LEU A 246 -35.65 -19.85 -13.63
CA LEU A 246 -35.11 -21.22 -13.75
C LEU A 246 -36.24 -22.25 -13.57
N LEU A 247 -36.25 -23.33 -14.38
CA LEU A 247 -36.61 -24.73 -14.03
C LEU A 247 -36.57 -25.63 -15.31
N PRO A 248 -36.48 -26.99 -15.20
CA PRO A 248 -35.49 -27.78 -15.94
C PRO A 248 -36.06 -28.90 -16.83
N SER A 249 -35.15 -29.48 -17.62
CA SER A 249 -35.11 -30.83 -18.21
C SER A 249 -36.05 -31.21 -19.37
N THR A 250 -35.47 -31.68 -20.49
CA THR A 250 -35.55 -33.09 -20.96
C THR A 250 -34.80 -33.35 -22.29
N SER A 251 -33.96 -34.38 -22.26
CA SER A 251 -33.62 -35.37 -23.30
C SER A 251 -33.05 -35.00 -24.70
N THR A 252 -31.78 -35.41 -24.86
CA THR A 252 -31.17 -36.16 -26.00
C THR A 252 -31.10 -35.57 -27.41
N LYS A 253 -29.86 -35.36 -27.90
CA LYS A 253 -29.21 -36.25 -28.91
C LYS A 253 -27.72 -35.92 -29.10
N LYS A 254 -26.89 -36.96 -28.94
CA LYS A 254 -25.46 -37.00 -29.27
C LYS A 254 -25.22 -36.56 -30.72
N LYS A 255 -24.34 -35.57 -30.91
CA LYS A 255 -23.48 -35.49 -32.10
C LYS A 255 -22.05 -35.30 -31.60
N VAL A 256 -21.29 -36.39 -31.64
CA VAL A 256 -19.87 -36.43 -31.25
C VAL A 256 -19.08 -35.64 -32.30
N ASN A 257 -18.71 -34.40 -31.99
CA ASN A 257 -17.69 -33.67 -32.74
C ASN A 257 -16.32 -34.09 -32.17
N LYS A 258 -15.58 -34.85 -32.99
CA LYS A 258 -14.31 -35.50 -32.65
C LYS A 258 -13.10 -34.55 -32.83
N ILE A 259 -13.23 -33.28 -32.42
CA ILE A 259 -12.20 -32.24 -32.60
C ILE A 259 -11.76 -31.58 -31.26
N SER A 260 -12.40 -31.87 -30.12
CA SER A 260 -12.13 -31.15 -28.85
C SER A 260 -10.95 -31.64 -28.00
N LYS A 261 -10.31 -32.77 -28.32
CA LYS A 261 -9.31 -33.38 -27.40
C LYS A 261 -7.94 -32.68 -27.36
N SER A 262 -7.51 -32.00 -28.43
CA SER A 262 -6.20 -31.34 -28.43
C SER A 262 -6.23 -29.99 -27.68
N SER A 263 -7.33 -29.23 -27.82
CA SER A 263 -7.51 -27.93 -27.17
C SER A 263 -7.68 -28.03 -25.64
N GLU A 264 -8.40 -29.06 -25.16
CA GLU A 264 -8.53 -29.32 -23.72
C GLU A 264 -7.19 -29.76 -23.09
N SER A 265 -6.31 -30.41 -23.85
CA SER A 265 -5.02 -30.90 -23.34
C SER A 265 -3.98 -29.79 -23.15
N THR A 266 -3.90 -28.82 -24.06
CA THR A 266 -3.01 -27.66 -23.94
C THR A 266 -3.46 -26.70 -22.85
N HIS A 267 -4.78 -26.59 -22.66
CA HIS A 267 -5.38 -25.76 -21.60
C HIS A 267 -5.03 -26.24 -20.19
N MET A 268 -5.13 -27.56 -19.95
CA MET A 268 -4.70 -28.14 -18.68
C MET A 268 -3.19 -28.02 -18.47
N GLU A 269 -2.39 -28.11 -19.53
CA GLU A 269 -0.94 -27.94 -19.46
C GLU A 269 -0.55 -26.50 -19.04
N MET A 270 -1.21 -25.47 -19.57
CA MET A 270 -0.97 -24.07 -19.16
C MET A 270 -1.37 -23.81 -17.71
N LYS A 271 -2.48 -24.40 -17.26
CA LYS A 271 -2.89 -24.33 -15.86
C LYS A 271 -1.90 -25.02 -14.93
N LEU A 272 -1.32 -26.15 -15.34
CA LEU A 272 -0.26 -26.82 -14.57
C LEU A 272 0.99 -25.95 -14.47
N LEU A 273 1.39 -25.25 -15.54
CA LEU A 273 2.50 -24.31 -15.49
C LEU A 273 2.27 -23.18 -14.49
N LEU A 274 1.06 -22.63 -14.39
CA LEU A 274 0.71 -21.63 -13.37
C LEU A 274 0.96 -22.15 -11.94
N TRP A 275 0.60 -23.41 -11.68
CA TRP A 275 0.87 -24.05 -10.40
C TRP A 275 2.35 -24.21 -10.12
N ASP A 276 3.13 -24.59 -11.13
CA ASP A 276 4.60 -24.71 -11.02
C ASP A 276 5.27 -23.33 -10.73
N GLN A 277 4.59 -22.23 -11.05
CA GLN A 277 5.06 -20.87 -10.74
C GLN A 277 4.60 -20.35 -9.37
N LEU A 278 3.79 -21.07 -8.59
CA LEU A 278 3.19 -20.55 -7.36
C LEU A 278 4.23 -20.08 -6.33
N ASP A 279 5.28 -20.88 -6.10
CA ASP A 279 6.36 -20.52 -5.16
C ASP A 279 7.09 -19.24 -5.60
N HIS A 280 7.31 -19.12 -6.90
CA HIS A 280 7.93 -17.94 -7.52
C HIS A 280 7.04 -16.69 -7.36
N LEU A 281 5.73 -16.85 -7.47
CA LEU A 281 4.75 -15.78 -7.27
C LEU A 281 4.65 -15.32 -5.83
N ILE A 282 4.75 -16.24 -4.86
CA ILE A 282 4.79 -15.90 -3.43
C ILE A 282 5.97 -14.99 -3.14
N VAL A 283 7.18 -15.38 -3.59
CA VAL A 283 8.40 -14.58 -3.43
C VAL A 283 8.28 -13.22 -4.14
N LEU A 284 7.68 -13.19 -5.33
CA LEU A 284 7.45 -11.95 -6.05
C LEU A 284 6.53 -10.99 -5.27
N VAL A 285 5.39 -11.47 -4.78
CA VAL A 285 4.43 -10.66 -4.02
C VAL A 285 5.04 -10.17 -2.71
N GLU A 286 5.83 -10.99 -2.02
CA GLU A 286 6.60 -10.59 -0.84
C GLU A 286 7.52 -9.40 -1.16
N ARG A 287 8.28 -9.47 -2.26
CA ARG A 287 9.19 -8.39 -2.67
C ARG A 287 8.45 -7.13 -3.11
N LEU A 288 7.38 -7.27 -3.89
CA LEU A 288 6.53 -6.14 -4.29
C LEU A 288 5.90 -5.44 -3.08
N THR A 289 5.55 -6.21 -2.05
CA THR A 289 5.04 -5.68 -0.78
C THR A 289 6.10 -4.81 -0.13
N ALA A 290 7.32 -5.34 0.07
CA ALA A 290 8.43 -4.61 0.69
C ALA A 290 8.74 -3.30 -0.06
N TRP A 291 8.80 -3.34 -1.40
CA TRP A 291 9.08 -2.17 -2.23
C TRP A 291 7.97 -1.12 -2.20
N SER A 292 6.73 -1.54 -1.93
CA SER A 292 5.56 -0.65 -1.89
C SER A 292 5.41 0.07 -0.55
N LYS A 293 5.96 -0.45 0.56
CA LYS A 293 5.73 0.07 1.93
C LYS A 293 5.98 1.59 2.07
N LYS A 294 7.04 2.10 1.45
CA LYS A 294 7.42 3.52 1.54
C LYS A 294 6.53 4.45 0.74
N SER A 295 6.26 4.07 -0.51
CA SER A 295 5.70 4.99 -1.52
C SER A 295 4.22 4.77 -1.80
N ARG A 296 3.70 3.58 -1.48
CA ARG A 296 2.34 3.13 -1.81
C ARG A 296 1.82 2.23 -0.68
N PRO A 297 1.53 2.79 0.51
CA PRO A 297 1.14 2.00 1.68
C PRO A 297 -0.16 1.22 1.45
N LEU A 298 -1.14 1.80 0.73
CA LEU A 298 -2.37 1.09 0.37
C LEU A 298 -2.10 -0.13 -0.51
N HIS A 299 -1.20 0.02 -1.49
CA HIS A 299 -0.80 -1.09 -2.37
C HIS A 299 -0.09 -2.19 -1.58
N ALA A 300 0.83 -1.81 -0.68
CA ALA A 300 1.55 -2.77 0.16
C ALA A 300 0.59 -3.59 1.02
N LYS A 301 -0.35 -2.94 1.71
CA LYS A 301 -1.34 -3.63 2.56
C LYS A 301 -2.21 -4.61 1.76
N ALA A 302 -2.61 -4.22 0.55
CA ALA A 302 -3.39 -5.10 -0.32
C ALA A 302 -2.57 -6.29 -0.84
N LEU A 303 -1.27 -6.09 -1.13
CA LEU A 303 -0.35 -7.18 -1.48
C LEU A 303 -0.09 -8.13 -0.30
N GLU A 304 -0.04 -7.65 0.95
CA GLU A 304 0.07 -8.52 2.13
C GLU A 304 -1.12 -9.49 2.23
N ARG A 305 -2.32 -9.03 1.85
CA ARG A 305 -3.49 -9.90 1.79
C ARG A 305 -3.39 -10.92 0.65
N VAL A 306 -2.95 -10.50 -0.53
CA VAL A 306 -2.68 -11.43 -1.65
C VAL A 306 -1.64 -12.47 -1.24
N HIS A 307 -0.58 -12.07 -0.55
CA HIS A 307 0.45 -12.98 -0.06
C HIS A 307 -0.13 -14.04 0.88
N ARG A 308 -0.97 -13.63 1.85
CA ARG A 308 -1.70 -14.57 2.72
C ARG A 308 -2.59 -15.53 1.93
N TRP A 309 -3.30 -15.04 0.91
CA TRP A 309 -4.12 -15.89 0.05
C TRP A 309 -3.30 -16.89 -0.75
N LEU A 310 -2.14 -16.48 -1.30
CA LEU A 310 -1.25 -17.38 -2.03
C LEU A 310 -0.67 -18.46 -1.13
N LEU A 311 -0.22 -18.12 0.09
CA LEU A 311 0.24 -19.09 1.08
C LEU A 311 -0.87 -20.09 1.46
N GLY A 312 -2.08 -19.60 1.74
CA GLY A 312 -3.23 -20.47 2.02
C GLY A 312 -3.61 -21.35 0.83
N THR A 313 -3.37 -20.90 -0.39
CA THR A 313 -3.57 -21.67 -1.63
C THR A 313 -2.49 -22.76 -1.79
N GLN A 314 -1.23 -22.43 -1.47
CA GLN A 314 -0.10 -23.35 -1.49
C GLN A 314 -0.28 -24.50 -0.49
N GLU A 315 -0.70 -24.20 0.75
CA GLU A 315 -0.98 -25.22 1.77
C GLU A 315 -2.06 -26.21 1.31
N LYS A 316 -3.15 -25.70 0.71
CA LYS A 316 -4.22 -26.52 0.14
C LYS A 316 -3.71 -27.36 -1.03
N TYR A 317 -2.89 -26.78 -1.91
CA TYR A 317 -2.29 -27.48 -3.04
C TYR A 317 -1.40 -28.65 -2.60
N ILE A 318 -0.50 -28.44 -1.64
CA ILE A 318 0.38 -29.49 -1.07
C ILE A 318 -0.47 -30.61 -0.43
N HIS A 319 -1.55 -30.24 0.28
CA HIS A 319 -2.46 -31.20 0.89
C HIS A 319 -3.23 -32.06 -0.15
N ILE A 320 -3.57 -31.47 -1.29
CA ILE A 320 -4.23 -32.17 -2.40
C ILE A 320 -3.23 -33.07 -3.13
N GLN A 321 -1.99 -32.62 -3.35
CA GLN A 321 -0.94 -33.37 -4.03
C GLN A 321 -0.47 -34.62 -3.24
N THR A 322 -0.56 -34.56 -1.91
CA THR A 322 -0.21 -35.67 -1.01
C THR A 322 -1.29 -36.76 -0.91
N LYS A 323 -2.53 -36.50 -1.35
CA LYS A 323 -3.56 -37.54 -1.47
C LYS A 323 -3.38 -38.30 -2.79
N ALA A 324 -3.32 -39.64 -2.70
CA ALA A 324 -2.88 -40.51 -3.79
C ALA A 324 -3.76 -40.53 -5.06
N ASP A 325 -4.93 -39.89 -5.07
CA ASP A 325 -5.81 -39.82 -6.24
C ASP A 325 -5.81 -38.42 -6.89
N ARG A 326 -4.93 -38.24 -7.88
CA ARG A 326 -4.85 -37.02 -8.71
C ARG A 326 -6.11 -36.76 -9.56
N PHE A 327 -7.06 -37.70 -9.64
CA PHE A 327 -8.15 -37.68 -10.62
C PHE A 327 -9.57 -37.67 -10.04
N THR A 328 -9.77 -37.92 -8.74
CA THR A 328 -11.12 -37.95 -8.12
C THR A 328 -11.57 -36.60 -7.55
N ASN A 329 -10.66 -35.64 -7.37
CA ASN A 329 -10.95 -34.33 -6.77
C ASN A 329 -10.99 -33.18 -7.80
N ALA A 330 -11.37 -33.45 -9.06
CA ALA A 330 -11.38 -32.45 -10.13
C ALA A 330 -12.17 -31.16 -9.77
N GLU A 331 -13.18 -31.25 -8.91
CA GLU A 331 -13.93 -30.09 -8.39
C GLU A 331 -13.09 -29.24 -7.40
N GLU A 332 -12.34 -29.85 -6.48
CA GLU A 332 -11.45 -29.11 -5.55
C GLU A 332 -10.26 -28.47 -6.29
N TRP A 333 -9.71 -29.16 -7.30
CA TRP A 333 -8.66 -28.60 -8.17
C TRP A 333 -9.18 -27.40 -8.96
N SER A 334 -10.43 -27.45 -9.43
CA SER A 334 -11.07 -26.35 -10.16
C SER A 334 -11.29 -25.13 -9.28
N ILE A 335 -11.75 -25.32 -8.04
CA ILE A 335 -11.97 -24.22 -7.09
C ILE A 335 -10.63 -23.57 -6.69
N THR A 336 -9.61 -24.37 -6.37
CA THR A 336 -8.29 -23.84 -5.99
C THR A 336 -7.61 -23.14 -7.18
N ALA A 337 -7.82 -23.62 -8.41
CA ALA A 337 -7.33 -22.97 -9.62
C ALA A 337 -8.10 -21.69 -9.96
N LEU A 338 -9.41 -21.63 -9.69
CA LEU A 338 -10.20 -20.41 -9.77
C LEU A 338 -9.71 -19.36 -8.77
N PHE A 339 -9.43 -19.74 -7.52
CA PHE A 339 -8.83 -18.84 -6.52
C PHE A 339 -7.44 -18.36 -6.94
N LEU A 340 -6.60 -19.22 -7.52
CA LEU A 340 -5.30 -18.83 -8.05
C LEU A 340 -5.45 -17.85 -9.23
N LEU A 341 -6.34 -18.14 -10.19
CA LEU A 341 -6.63 -17.26 -11.32
C LEU A 341 -7.19 -15.90 -10.87
N GLU A 342 -8.08 -15.92 -9.88
CA GLU A 342 -8.64 -14.73 -9.24
C GLU A 342 -7.55 -13.93 -8.52
N THR A 343 -6.76 -14.53 -7.63
CA THR A 343 -5.65 -13.86 -6.92
C THR A 343 -4.58 -13.32 -7.87
N LEU A 344 -4.30 -14.03 -8.98
CA LEU A 344 -3.39 -13.55 -10.00
C LEU A 344 -3.98 -12.40 -10.83
N TRP A 345 -5.29 -12.42 -11.12
CA TRP A 345 -6.00 -11.28 -11.72
C TRP A 345 -5.83 -10.01 -10.86
N HIS A 346 -5.89 -10.12 -9.53
CA HIS A 346 -5.67 -8.96 -8.63
C HIS A 346 -4.31 -8.30 -8.81
N VAL A 347 -3.25 -9.09 -9.00
CA VAL A 347 -1.87 -8.56 -9.13
C VAL A 347 -1.62 -8.04 -10.55
N VAL A 348 -2.26 -8.67 -11.53
CA VAL A 348 -1.85 -8.62 -12.93
C VAL A 348 -2.74 -7.75 -13.83
N ALA A 349 -4.06 -7.76 -13.66
CA ALA A 349 -5.04 -7.29 -14.65
C ALA A 349 -5.09 -5.76 -14.91
N LEU A 350 -4.04 -5.03 -14.53
CA LEU A 350 -3.97 -3.57 -14.64
C LEU A 350 -2.89 -3.08 -15.58
N GLY A 351 -2.35 -4.00 -16.37
CA GLY A 351 -1.56 -3.71 -17.56
C GLY A 351 -2.40 -3.04 -18.65
N ARG A 352 -2.57 -1.71 -18.51
CA ARG A 352 -2.78 -0.73 -19.60
C ARG A 352 -4.22 -0.55 -20.11
N SER A 353 -4.66 0.72 -20.03
CA SER A 353 -5.77 1.39 -20.73
C SER A 353 -7.19 1.42 -20.13
N GLN A 354 -7.57 0.59 -19.14
CA GLN A 354 -8.97 0.56 -18.63
C GLN A 354 -9.14 0.67 -17.10
N ILE A 355 -8.14 1.19 -16.39
CA ILE A 355 -8.16 1.29 -14.91
C ILE A 355 -9.42 2.01 -14.39
N ARG A 356 -9.85 3.08 -15.07
CA ARG A 356 -11.05 3.86 -14.68
C ARG A 356 -12.36 3.09 -14.84
N THR A 357 -12.52 2.38 -15.96
CA THR A 357 -13.71 1.55 -16.22
C THR A 357 -13.81 0.43 -15.21
N GLU A 358 -12.67 -0.15 -14.83
CA GLU A 358 -12.62 -1.25 -13.87
C GLU A 358 -12.90 -0.81 -12.43
N ILE A 359 -12.39 0.37 -12.03
CA ILE A 359 -12.76 0.99 -10.75
C ILE A 359 -14.28 1.19 -10.67
N TYR A 360 -14.90 1.71 -11.73
CA TYR A 360 -16.35 1.90 -11.78
C TYR A 360 -17.11 0.57 -11.66
N ARG A 361 -16.65 -0.48 -12.35
CA ARG A 361 -17.24 -1.83 -12.29
C ARG A 361 -17.17 -2.42 -10.89
N ILE A 362 -16.02 -2.27 -10.22
CA ILE A 362 -15.81 -2.79 -8.87
C ILE A 362 -16.60 -2.01 -7.83
N ILE A 363 -16.66 -0.67 -7.92
CA ILE A 363 -17.52 0.15 -7.06
C ILE A 363 -18.98 -0.30 -7.20
N GLY A 364 -19.44 -0.53 -8.45
CA GLY A 364 -20.77 -1.07 -8.71
C GLY A 364 -20.99 -2.44 -8.06
N ALA A 365 -20.02 -3.35 -8.15
CA ALA A 365 -20.10 -4.67 -7.51
C ALA A 365 -20.20 -4.58 -5.98
N VAL A 366 -19.40 -3.72 -5.34
CA VAL A 366 -19.45 -3.51 -3.88
C VAL A 366 -20.83 -2.97 -3.46
N LEU A 367 -21.38 -2.01 -4.21
CA LEU A 367 -22.69 -1.42 -3.92
C LEU A 367 -23.86 -2.40 -4.12
N ILE A 368 -23.79 -3.28 -5.12
CA ILE A 368 -24.84 -4.27 -5.40
C ILE A 368 -24.90 -5.31 -4.27
N TRP A 369 -23.76 -5.82 -3.82
CA TRP A 369 -23.71 -6.83 -2.76
C TRP A 369 -24.15 -6.31 -1.39
N ASP A 370 -23.99 -5.02 -1.14
CA ASP A 370 -24.53 -4.36 0.05
C ASP A 370 -26.07 -4.34 0.05
N SER A 371 -26.70 -4.13 -1.12
CA SER A 371 -28.16 -4.16 -1.25
C SER A 371 -28.77 -5.55 -1.14
N ASP A 372 -28.05 -6.59 -1.58
CA ASP A 372 -28.52 -7.99 -1.54
C ASP A 372 -28.33 -8.65 -0.16
N ASN A 373 -27.40 -8.17 0.68
CA ASN A 373 -27.19 -8.67 2.05
C ASN A 373 -28.37 -8.43 3.00
N TYR A 374 -29.31 -7.54 2.65
CA TYR A 374 -30.55 -7.31 3.38
C TYR A 374 -31.71 -8.24 2.95
N ALA A 375 -31.54 -9.03 1.89
CA ALA A 375 -32.48 -10.09 1.56
C ALA A 375 -32.18 -11.33 2.42
N GLU A 376 -33.22 -11.96 2.98
CA GLU A 376 -33.14 -13.11 3.88
C GLU A 376 -32.44 -14.33 3.23
N GLU A 377 -31.10 -14.37 3.26
CA GLU A 377 -30.33 -15.51 2.75
C GLU A 377 -29.64 -16.32 3.86
N SER A 378 -29.52 -17.62 3.58
CA SER A 378 -28.98 -18.65 4.48
C SER A 378 -27.56 -18.34 4.98
N PRO A 379 -27.15 -18.84 6.17
CA PRO A 379 -25.85 -18.50 6.77
C PRO A 379 -24.62 -18.91 5.94
N LYS A 380 -24.74 -19.91 5.05
CA LYS A 380 -23.66 -20.28 4.12
C LYS A 380 -23.46 -19.26 2.98
N ASN A 381 -24.53 -18.60 2.54
CA ASN A 381 -24.44 -17.54 1.52
C ASN A 381 -23.82 -16.26 2.11
N LYS A 382 -24.06 -15.98 3.39
CA LYS A 382 -23.48 -14.81 4.08
C LYS A 382 -21.95 -14.87 4.15
N GLU A 383 -21.37 -16.04 4.38
CA GLU A 383 -19.90 -16.21 4.39
C GLU A 383 -19.29 -16.06 2.99
N SER A 384 -19.95 -16.64 1.97
CA SER A 384 -19.55 -16.47 0.56
C SER A 384 -19.62 -15.02 0.11
N GLY A 385 -20.63 -14.26 0.55
CA GLY A 385 -20.77 -12.84 0.26
C GLY A 385 -19.69 -11.99 0.90
N ARG A 386 -19.28 -12.31 2.14
CA ARG A 386 -18.19 -11.59 2.84
C ARG A 386 -16.85 -11.79 2.16
N GLU A 387 -16.49 -13.01 1.78
CA GLU A 387 -15.24 -13.27 1.05
C GLU A 387 -15.23 -12.58 -0.32
N THR A 388 -16.39 -12.45 -0.96
CA THR A 388 -16.54 -11.69 -2.21
C THR A 388 -16.34 -10.18 -2.00
N ILE A 389 -16.87 -9.61 -0.91
CA ILE A 389 -16.63 -8.20 -0.56
C ILE A 389 -15.15 -7.97 -0.24
N LYS A 390 -14.51 -8.86 0.53
CA LYS A 390 -13.08 -8.82 0.83
C LYS A 390 -12.24 -8.83 -0.46
N PHE A 391 -12.63 -9.67 -1.43
CA PHE A 391 -12.05 -9.71 -2.76
C PHE A 391 -12.14 -8.35 -3.47
N PHE A 392 -13.34 -7.76 -3.56
CA PHE A 392 -13.53 -6.52 -4.29
C PHE A 392 -12.86 -5.31 -3.63
N LEU A 393 -12.86 -5.24 -2.29
CA LEU A 393 -12.13 -4.21 -1.55
C LEU A 393 -10.62 -4.36 -1.76
N ASN A 394 -10.09 -5.58 -1.77
CA ASN A 394 -8.67 -5.79 -2.03
C ASN A 394 -8.27 -5.40 -3.47
N CYS A 395 -9.11 -5.74 -4.46
CA CYS A 395 -8.94 -5.27 -5.84
C CYS A 395 -8.87 -3.74 -5.91
N LEU A 396 -9.84 -3.09 -5.26
CA LEU A 396 -9.94 -1.63 -5.21
C LEU A 396 -8.71 -0.99 -4.52
N ALA A 397 -8.20 -1.61 -3.46
CA ALA A 397 -6.99 -1.17 -2.78
C ALA A 397 -5.74 -1.31 -3.65
N LEU A 398 -5.58 -2.43 -4.38
CA LEU A 398 -4.48 -2.61 -5.34
C LEU A 398 -4.56 -1.59 -6.50
N LEU A 399 -5.76 -1.34 -7.00
CA LEU A 399 -6.03 -0.37 -8.07
C LEU A 399 -5.62 1.04 -7.67
N LEU A 400 -6.23 1.55 -6.60
CA LEU A 400 -6.01 2.90 -6.10
C LEU A 400 -4.58 3.07 -5.58
N GLY A 401 -4.01 2.03 -4.99
CA GLY A 401 -2.63 2.00 -4.50
C GLY A 401 -1.57 2.12 -5.60
N ARG A 402 -1.87 1.72 -6.85
CA ARG A 402 -0.95 1.84 -7.99
C ARG A 402 -0.96 3.21 -8.64
N LEU A 403 -2.06 3.95 -8.52
CA LEU A 403 -2.19 5.29 -9.07
C LEU A 403 -1.28 6.26 -8.31
N HIS A 404 -0.64 7.18 -9.02
CA HIS A 404 0.29 8.15 -8.44
C HIS A 404 0.10 9.54 -9.07
N GLY A 405 0.23 10.59 -8.25
CA GLY A 405 0.13 11.98 -8.70
C GLY A 405 -1.21 12.29 -9.38
N MET A 406 -1.17 12.97 -10.53
CA MET A 406 -2.37 13.42 -11.25
C MET A 406 -3.36 12.30 -11.61
N GLN A 407 -2.90 11.07 -11.82
CA GLN A 407 -3.80 9.95 -12.14
C GLN A 407 -4.67 9.55 -10.93
N PHE A 408 -4.09 9.61 -9.74
CA PHE A 408 -4.85 9.37 -8.51
C PHE A 408 -5.84 10.50 -8.27
N GLU A 409 -5.39 11.74 -8.34
CA GLU A 409 -6.22 12.93 -8.12
C GLU A 409 -7.43 12.98 -9.07
N THR A 410 -7.20 12.82 -10.38
CA THR A 410 -8.30 12.79 -11.38
C THR A 410 -9.29 11.65 -11.14
N THR A 411 -8.83 10.48 -10.68
CA THR A 411 -9.72 9.35 -10.35
C THR A 411 -10.57 9.64 -9.12
N ILE A 412 -10.00 10.29 -8.10
CA ILE A 412 -10.73 10.69 -6.90
C ILE A 412 -11.72 11.83 -7.20
N GLU A 413 -11.38 12.77 -8.08
CA GLU A 413 -12.31 13.80 -8.54
C GLU A 413 -13.48 13.21 -9.35
N GLU A 414 -13.22 12.24 -10.22
CA GLU A 414 -14.24 11.60 -11.07
C GLU A 414 -15.16 10.62 -10.30
N HIS A 415 -14.59 9.83 -9.38
CA HIS A 415 -15.29 8.70 -8.75
C HIS A 415 -15.34 8.75 -7.21
N GLY A 416 -14.74 9.76 -6.57
CA GLY A 416 -14.55 9.80 -5.12
C GLY A 416 -15.83 9.80 -4.31
N SER A 417 -16.92 10.42 -4.79
CA SER A 417 -18.21 10.44 -4.10
C SER A 417 -18.86 9.05 -4.06
N GLN A 418 -18.91 8.35 -5.20
CA GLN A 418 -19.44 6.99 -5.32
C GLN A 418 -18.58 6.00 -4.51
N LEU A 419 -17.26 6.16 -4.59
CA LEU A 419 -16.30 5.39 -3.82
C LEU A 419 -16.52 5.58 -2.31
N SER A 420 -16.69 6.82 -1.86
CA SER A 420 -16.92 7.13 -0.45
C SER A 420 -18.24 6.55 0.05
N GLN A 421 -19.31 6.65 -0.75
CA GLN A 421 -20.60 6.05 -0.41
C GLN A 421 -20.51 4.52 -0.30
N ALA A 422 -19.84 3.87 -1.25
CA ALA A 422 -19.64 2.42 -1.24
C ALA A 422 -18.81 1.96 -0.02
N ILE A 423 -17.75 2.70 0.32
CA ILE A 423 -16.89 2.34 1.45
C ILE A 423 -17.60 2.57 2.79
N ILE A 424 -18.34 3.68 2.93
CA ILE A 424 -19.08 3.99 4.16
C ILE A 424 -20.08 2.89 4.49
N SER A 425 -20.75 2.32 3.48
CA SER A 425 -21.70 1.25 3.74
C SER A 425 -21.02 -0.04 4.23
N GLN A 426 -19.77 -0.27 3.84
CA GLN A 426 -18.97 -1.41 4.34
C GLN A 426 -18.46 -1.23 5.76
N LEU A 427 -18.43 0.00 6.31
CA LEU A 427 -18.02 0.23 7.70
C LEU A 427 -19.03 -0.36 8.70
N ASN A 428 -20.29 -0.52 8.31
CA ASN A 428 -21.33 -1.18 9.11
C ASN A 428 -21.27 -2.71 9.06
N CYS A 429 -20.27 -3.30 8.39
CA CYS A 429 -20.10 -4.74 8.35
C CYS A 429 -19.74 -5.29 9.73
N ALA A 430 -20.10 -6.54 10.01
CA ALA A 430 -19.70 -7.23 11.24
C ALA A 430 -18.29 -7.87 11.17
N ASP A 431 -17.66 -7.88 9.99
CA ASP A 431 -16.35 -8.50 9.77
C ASP A 431 -15.23 -7.45 9.88
N ASP A 432 -14.36 -7.62 10.87
CA ASP A 432 -13.27 -6.68 11.15
C ASP A 432 -12.28 -6.53 9.98
N GLU A 433 -12.06 -7.56 9.16
CA GLU A 433 -11.17 -7.46 7.99
C GLU A 433 -11.79 -6.61 6.88
N VAL A 434 -13.13 -6.65 6.74
CA VAL A 434 -13.86 -5.81 5.78
C VAL A 434 -13.77 -4.35 6.22
N ILE A 435 -14.02 -4.07 7.50
CA ILE A 435 -13.91 -2.73 8.08
C ILE A 435 -12.49 -2.18 7.93
N ASP A 436 -11.46 -2.98 8.26
CA ASP A 436 -10.07 -2.56 8.13
C ASP A 436 -9.68 -2.26 6.68
N SER A 437 -10.15 -3.07 5.72
CA SER A 437 -9.91 -2.84 4.29
C SER A 437 -10.59 -1.57 3.80
N ALA A 438 -11.86 -1.38 4.18
CA ALA A 438 -12.65 -0.18 3.88
C ALA A 438 -11.95 1.07 4.44
N LEU A 439 -11.55 1.04 5.71
CA LEU A 439 -10.84 2.12 6.38
C LEU A 439 -9.53 2.50 5.67
N CYS A 440 -8.74 1.53 5.22
CA CYS A 440 -7.48 1.79 4.54
C CYS A 440 -7.67 2.50 3.19
N ILE A 441 -8.68 2.07 2.43
CA ILE A 441 -9.03 2.74 1.17
C ILE A 441 -9.52 4.15 1.47
N PHE A 442 -10.38 4.31 2.46
CA PHE A 442 -10.94 5.60 2.86
C PHE A 442 -9.87 6.59 3.30
N LYS A 443 -8.90 6.15 4.13
CA LYS A 443 -7.72 6.93 4.51
C LYS A 443 -6.91 7.35 3.29
N ALA A 444 -6.68 6.45 2.34
CA ALA A 444 -5.92 6.78 1.15
C ALA A 444 -6.61 7.85 0.29
N VAL A 445 -7.95 7.80 0.19
CA VAL A 445 -8.78 8.77 -0.53
C VAL A 445 -8.74 10.13 0.17
N ILE A 446 -9.01 10.15 1.47
CA ILE A 446 -9.09 11.38 2.29
C ILE A 446 -7.73 12.07 2.43
N PHE A 447 -6.71 11.33 2.86
CA PHE A 447 -5.39 11.90 3.12
C PHE A 447 -4.55 12.07 1.85
N ARG A 448 -5.07 11.63 0.69
CA ARG A 448 -4.36 11.65 -0.60
C ARG A 448 -2.94 11.10 -0.51
N THR A 449 -2.78 9.97 0.19
CA THR A 449 -1.48 9.35 0.52
C THR A 449 -0.58 9.06 -0.68
N ASN A 450 -1.13 8.97 -1.90
CA ASN A 450 -0.41 8.70 -3.15
C ASN A 450 -0.21 9.95 -4.05
N SER A 451 -0.53 11.15 -3.55
CA SER A 451 -0.34 12.40 -4.28
C SER A 451 1.12 12.87 -4.23
N SER A 452 1.63 13.40 -5.35
CA SER A 452 3.01 13.91 -5.45
C SER A 452 3.21 15.26 -4.77
N LEU A 453 2.11 15.93 -4.37
CA LEU A 453 2.14 17.14 -3.58
C LEU A 453 2.42 16.77 -2.12
N SER A 454 3.72 16.64 -1.86
CA SER A 454 4.30 16.61 -0.51
C SER A 454 3.65 17.69 0.36
N LYS A 455 3.13 17.25 1.52
CA LYS A 455 2.60 18.02 2.66
C LYS A 455 1.13 18.44 2.54
N CYS A 456 0.30 17.63 3.21
CA CYS A 456 -0.86 18.04 4.02
C CYS A 456 -1.68 19.21 3.48
N ALA A 457 -2.35 19.01 2.36
CA ALA A 457 -3.64 19.62 2.14
C ALA A 457 -4.63 18.48 1.97
N ALA A 458 -5.00 17.84 3.09
CA ALA A 458 -6.21 17.05 3.09
C ALA A 458 -7.32 17.98 2.59
N ASP A 459 -8.04 17.56 1.55
CA ASP A 459 -9.04 18.43 0.93
C ASP A 459 -10.22 18.55 1.90
N ILE A 460 -10.23 19.63 2.67
CA ILE A 460 -11.24 19.95 3.69
C ILE A 460 -12.64 19.83 3.09
N SER A 461 -12.80 20.09 1.78
CA SER A 461 -14.08 19.97 1.08
C SER A 461 -14.64 18.54 1.04
N GLN A 462 -13.80 17.52 0.90
CA GLN A 462 -14.26 16.13 0.81
C GLN A 462 -14.69 15.59 2.17
N ILE A 463 -13.92 15.87 3.23
CA ILE A 463 -14.36 15.49 4.58
C ILE A 463 -15.61 16.24 4.97
N ASN A 464 -15.72 17.55 4.71
CA ASN A 464 -16.91 18.30 5.10
C ASN A 464 -18.18 17.76 4.41
N ALA A 465 -18.07 17.23 3.18
CA ALA A 465 -19.18 16.56 2.51
C ALA A 465 -19.55 15.20 3.13
N LEU A 466 -18.58 14.47 3.67
CA LEU A 466 -18.77 13.13 4.26
C LEU A 466 -19.05 13.16 5.77
N LEU A 467 -18.71 14.28 6.43
CA LEU A 467 -18.76 14.47 7.87
C LEU A 467 -20.14 14.13 8.45
N PRO A 468 -21.29 14.58 7.88
CA PRO A 468 -22.60 14.21 8.42
C PRO A 468 -22.87 12.70 8.42
N MET A 469 -22.42 11.97 7.38
CA MET A 469 -22.62 10.52 7.29
C MET A 469 -21.73 9.78 8.29
N LEU A 470 -20.46 10.18 8.40
CA LEU A 470 -19.52 9.58 9.35
C LEU A 470 -19.91 9.85 10.80
N LEU A 471 -20.42 11.05 11.10
CA LEU A 471 -20.92 11.40 12.42
C LEU A 471 -22.10 10.53 12.86
N HIS A 472 -22.94 10.07 11.93
CA HIS A 472 -24.04 9.16 12.26
C HIS A 472 -23.54 7.78 12.71
N LEU A 473 -22.41 7.32 12.16
CA LEU A 473 -21.76 6.06 12.56
C LEU A 473 -21.18 6.11 13.98
N LEU A 474 -21.08 7.29 14.59
CA LEU A 474 -20.61 7.45 15.97
C LEU A 474 -21.73 7.45 17.01
N ASP A 475 -22.99 7.33 16.60
CA ASP A 475 -24.14 7.36 17.51
C ASP A 475 -24.24 6.08 18.35
N GLU A 476 -23.75 4.96 17.80
CA GLU A 476 -23.68 3.63 18.42
C GLU A 476 -22.25 3.33 18.89
N ARG A 477 -22.06 2.32 19.76
CA ARG A 477 -20.73 1.87 20.22
C ARG A 477 -20.34 0.53 19.61
N ASP A 478 -20.28 0.49 18.28
CA ASP A 478 -19.98 -0.71 17.49
C ASP A 478 -18.57 -0.67 16.87
N SER A 479 -18.27 -1.66 16.02
CA SER A 479 -17.00 -1.73 15.28
C SER A 479 -16.86 -0.59 14.27
N ALA A 480 -17.96 -0.13 13.68
CA ALA A 480 -17.99 1.01 12.76
C ALA A 480 -17.57 2.30 13.49
N ALA A 481 -18.14 2.58 14.66
CA ALA A 481 -17.81 3.73 15.48
C ALA A 481 -16.31 3.73 15.85
N LYS A 482 -15.77 2.59 16.30
CA LYS A 482 -14.33 2.47 16.61
C LYS A 482 -13.43 2.74 15.40
N ALA A 483 -13.83 2.29 14.22
CA ALA A 483 -13.09 2.54 12.98
C ALA A 483 -13.12 4.03 12.61
N VAL A 484 -14.30 4.66 12.66
CA VAL A 484 -14.48 6.08 12.35
C VAL A 484 -13.77 6.98 13.35
N ILE A 485 -13.76 6.61 14.64
CA ILE A 485 -13.01 7.32 15.69
C ILE A 485 -11.52 7.41 15.32
N LYS A 486 -10.88 6.28 14.98
CA LYS A 486 -9.46 6.25 14.58
C LYS A 486 -9.19 7.09 13.34
N LEU A 487 -10.11 7.03 12.36
CA LEU A 487 -10.02 7.86 11.16
C LEU A 487 -10.05 9.35 11.48
N PHE A 488 -10.99 9.79 12.32
CA PHE A 488 -11.09 11.18 12.72
C PHE A 488 -9.90 11.63 13.57
N ALA A 489 -9.41 10.79 14.47
CA ALA A 489 -8.23 11.08 15.28
C ALA A 489 -7.01 11.34 14.39
N GLU A 490 -6.75 10.49 13.40
CA GLU A 490 -5.68 10.68 12.43
C GLU A 490 -5.90 11.94 11.57
N TYR A 491 -7.13 12.20 11.15
CA TYR A 491 -7.44 13.42 10.38
C TYR A 491 -7.19 14.69 11.18
N CYS A 492 -7.69 14.78 12.42
CA CYS A 492 -7.51 15.94 13.29
C CYS A 492 -6.04 16.15 13.67
N SER A 493 -5.23 15.09 13.74
CA SER A 493 -3.79 15.21 13.97
C SER A 493 -3.04 15.82 12.78
N ILE A 494 -3.53 15.61 11.55
CA ILE A 494 -2.90 16.10 10.31
C ILE A 494 -3.46 17.47 9.90
N SER A 495 -4.74 17.72 10.19
CA SER A 495 -5.45 18.95 9.85
C SER A 495 -5.09 20.07 10.81
N SER A 496 -4.88 21.28 10.27
CA SER A 496 -4.77 22.50 11.07
C SER A 496 -6.12 23.11 11.44
N ASP A 497 -7.23 22.57 10.93
CA ASP A 497 -8.58 23.11 11.10
C ASP A 497 -9.23 22.61 12.39
N THR A 498 -9.60 23.52 13.29
CA THR A 498 -10.30 23.21 14.55
C THR A 498 -11.79 22.94 14.36
N GLN A 499 -12.38 23.37 13.23
CA GLN A 499 -13.83 23.26 13.02
C GLN A 499 -14.30 21.80 13.01
N CYS A 500 -13.56 20.91 12.36
CA CYS A 500 -13.91 19.47 12.32
C CYS A 500 -13.88 18.85 13.73
N LEU A 501 -12.87 19.20 14.54
CA LEU A 501 -12.77 18.75 15.92
C LEU A 501 -13.97 19.22 16.75
N GLU A 502 -14.32 20.51 16.64
CA GLU A 502 -15.45 21.11 17.35
C GLU A 502 -16.78 20.48 16.97
N GLU A 503 -17.02 20.21 15.69
CA GLU A 503 -18.26 19.57 15.23
C GLU A 503 -18.41 18.13 15.74
N ILE A 504 -17.31 17.35 15.74
CA ILE A 504 -17.28 15.99 16.28
C ILE A 504 -17.58 16.02 17.79
N LEU A 505 -16.84 16.82 18.55
CA LEU A 505 -16.98 16.90 20.00
C LEU A 505 -18.37 17.41 20.40
N LYS A 506 -18.89 18.44 19.71
CA LYS A 506 -20.23 18.98 19.98
C LYS A 506 -21.33 17.92 19.82
N ARG A 507 -21.24 17.06 18.80
CA ARG A 507 -22.22 15.97 18.61
C ARG A 507 -22.08 14.91 19.70
N LEU A 508 -20.86 14.47 19.99
CA LEU A 508 -20.64 13.35 20.89
C LEU A 508 -20.91 13.69 22.36
N ILE A 509 -20.55 14.90 22.79
CA ILE A 509 -20.66 15.34 24.19
C ILE A 509 -22.11 15.61 24.59
N SER A 510 -22.92 16.17 23.67
CA SER A 510 -24.35 16.43 23.89
C SER A 510 -25.23 15.19 23.79
N GLY A 511 -24.63 14.04 23.47
CA GLY A 511 -25.31 12.79 23.17
C GLY A 511 -25.65 11.90 24.37
N ASN A 512 -26.08 10.69 24.02
CA ASN A 512 -26.32 9.60 24.96
C ASN A 512 -25.01 9.05 25.57
N VAL A 513 -25.11 8.08 26.49
CA VAL A 513 -23.94 7.47 27.16
C VAL A 513 -22.96 6.84 26.15
N SER A 514 -23.45 6.25 25.07
CA SER A 514 -22.62 5.66 24.01
C SER A 514 -21.82 6.73 23.27
N GLN A 515 -22.46 7.82 22.86
CA GLN A 515 -21.85 8.96 22.19
C GLN A 515 -20.79 9.64 23.07
N LYS A 516 -21.09 9.86 24.35
CA LYS A 516 -20.10 10.41 25.29
C LYS A 516 -18.91 9.48 25.51
N SER A 517 -19.15 8.16 25.56
CA SER A 517 -18.07 7.17 25.63
C SER A 517 -17.20 7.21 24.37
N ASN A 518 -17.82 7.29 23.20
CA ASN A 518 -17.12 7.47 21.92
C ASN A 518 -16.32 8.79 21.87
N ALA A 519 -16.80 9.86 22.53
CA ALA A 519 -16.06 11.11 22.67
C ALA A 519 -14.74 10.90 23.43
N VAL A 520 -14.78 10.18 24.55
CA VAL A 520 -13.58 9.90 25.34
C VAL A 520 -12.64 8.96 24.60
N ASP A 521 -13.17 7.93 23.93
CA ASP A 521 -12.39 7.01 23.09
C ASP A 521 -11.73 7.80 21.93
N PHE A 522 -12.42 8.78 21.33
CA PHE A 522 -11.86 9.68 20.31
C PHE A 522 -10.76 10.60 20.84
N ILE A 523 -10.96 11.23 21.99
CA ILE A 523 -9.92 12.07 22.62
C ILE A 523 -8.68 11.21 22.93
N SER A 524 -8.88 9.98 23.42
CA SER A 524 -7.80 9.04 23.71
C SER A 524 -6.99 8.72 22.45
N ASP A 525 -7.64 8.32 21.35
CA ASP A 525 -6.97 7.98 20.09
C ASP A 525 -6.26 9.20 19.50
N LEU A 526 -6.87 10.39 19.57
CA LEU A 526 -6.24 11.63 19.11
C LEU A 526 -4.96 11.91 19.90
N ILE A 527 -4.98 11.85 21.23
CA ILE A 527 -3.78 12.04 22.06
C ILE A 527 -2.68 11.06 21.66
N HIS A 528 -3.01 9.77 21.49
CA HIS A 528 -2.03 8.75 21.11
C HIS A 528 -1.40 9.00 19.74
N VAL A 529 -2.21 9.26 18.71
CA VAL A 529 -1.71 9.57 17.36
C VAL A 529 -0.80 10.81 17.39
N SER A 530 -1.16 11.80 18.21
CA SER A 530 -0.41 13.04 18.37
C SER A 530 0.96 12.82 19.01
N MET A 531 1.07 11.90 19.96
CA MET A 531 2.34 11.55 20.61
C MET A 531 3.24 10.71 19.72
N GLU A 532 2.67 9.92 18.80
CA GLU A 532 3.41 9.08 17.85
C GLU A 532 3.85 9.86 16.59
N SER A 533 3.16 10.95 16.24
CA SER A 533 3.45 11.73 15.04
C SER A 533 4.51 12.82 15.27
N ASP A 534 5.26 13.17 14.21
CA ASP A 534 6.20 14.30 14.23
C ASP A 534 5.49 15.68 14.26
N THR A 535 4.17 15.70 14.07
CA THR A 535 3.35 16.91 13.97
C THR A 535 2.73 17.26 15.32
N VAL A 536 3.15 18.38 15.90
CA VAL A 536 2.62 18.88 17.17
C VAL A 536 1.22 19.46 16.95
N LEU A 537 0.22 19.03 17.73
CA LEU A 537 -1.11 19.64 17.68
C LEU A 537 -1.07 21.14 18.04
N PRO A 538 -1.93 21.96 17.40
CA PRO A 538 -2.11 23.34 17.79
C PRO A 538 -2.49 23.47 19.27
N PRO A 539 -1.94 24.46 20.02
CA PRO A 539 -2.32 24.73 21.41
C PRO A 539 -3.83 24.94 21.61
N THR A 540 -4.52 25.50 20.62
CA THR A 540 -5.97 25.68 20.65
C THR A 540 -6.72 24.36 20.74
N MET A 541 -6.31 23.33 19.97
CA MET A 541 -6.94 22.01 20.04
C MET A 541 -6.69 21.36 21.40
N TRP A 542 -5.47 21.45 21.93
CA TRP A 542 -5.16 20.96 23.29
C TRP A 542 -6.04 21.59 24.36
N GLN A 543 -6.30 22.90 24.24
CA GLN A 543 -7.21 23.60 25.15
C GLN A 543 -8.64 23.03 25.05
N HIS A 544 -9.20 22.85 23.85
CA HIS A 544 -10.53 22.26 23.68
C HIS A 544 -10.62 20.84 24.26
N LEU A 545 -9.63 19.99 23.99
CA LEU A 545 -9.55 18.63 24.53
C LEU A 545 -9.50 18.65 26.07
N SER A 546 -8.67 19.53 26.65
CA SER A 546 -8.57 19.67 28.11
C SER A 546 -9.89 20.10 28.76
N CYS A 547 -10.59 21.07 28.18
CA CYS A 547 -11.86 21.56 28.71
C CYS A 547 -12.88 20.43 28.79
N HIS A 548 -13.04 19.66 27.71
CA HIS A 548 -14.01 18.57 27.68
C HIS A 548 -13.62 17.38 28.56
N LEU A 549 -12.33 17.03 28.68
CA LEU A 549 -11.90 16.00 29.65
C LEU A 549 -12.20 16.41 31.09
N LEU A 550 -12.03 17.69 31.42
CA LEU A 550 -12.36 18.23 32.74
C LEU A 550 -13.88 18.26 32.99
N GLU A 551 -14.69 18.54 31.96
CA GLU A 551 -16.15 18.39 32.02
C GLU A 551 -16.55 16.93 32.26
N PHE A 552 -15.90 15.97 31.57
CA PHE A 552 -16.18 14.55 31.73
C PHE A 552 -15.85 13.98 33.11
N LEU A 553 -14.97 14.60 33.90
CA LEU A 553 -14.77 14.24 35.30
C LEU A 553 -16.04 14.41 36.15
N GLN A 554 -16.90 15.35 35.75
CA GLN A 554 -18.15 15.65 36.43
C GLN A 554 -19.33 14.81 35.91
N ASP A 555 -19.12 13.99 34.87
CA ASP A 555 -20.19 13.18 34.27
C ASP A 555 -20.75 12.15 35.26
N GLU A 556 -22.05 11.86 35.11
CA GLU A 556 -22.79 10.91 35.94
C GLU A 556 -22.28 9.47 35.81
N GLN A 557 -21.77 9.09 34.63
CA GLN A 557 -21.36 7.73 34.32
C GLN A 557 -19.93 7.45 34.79
N MET A 558 -19.78 6.44 35.65
CA MET A 558 -18.48 6.03 36.20
C MET A 558 -17.46 5.61 35.14
N VAL A 559 -17.91 5.03 34.02
CA VAL A 559 -17.00 4.59 32.95
C VAL A 559 -16.33 5.79 32.29
N ILE A 560 -17.11 6.83 31.99
CA ILE A 560 -16.66 8.06 31.29
C ILE A 560 -15.70 8.85 32.17
N ASN A 561 -16.10 9.15 33.42
CA ASN A 561 -15.29 9.97 34.31
C ASN A 561 -13.97 9.27 34.73
N THR A 562 -13.96 7.93 34.82
CA THR A 562 -12.75 7.16 35.10
C THR A 562 -11.79 7.13 33.91
N GLN A 563 -12.32 7.02 32.67
CA GLN A 563 -11.48 7.10 31.47
C GLN A 563 -10.89 8.51 31.32
N ALA A 564 -11.70 9.57 31.48
CA ALA A 564 -11.23 10.95 31.41
C ALA A 564 -10.13 11.25 32.45
N SER A 565 -10.29 10.79 33.70
CA SER A 565 -9.28 10.92 34.76
C SER A 565 -7.91 10.32 34.38
N LYS A 566 -7.90 9.24 33.59
CA LYS A 566 -6.66 8.60 33.11
C LYS A 566 -5.99 9.33 31.96
N LEU A 567 -6.74 10.12 31.18
CA LEU A 567 -6.24 10.86 30.02
C LEU A 567 -5.63 12.21 30.40
N ILE A 568 -6.14 12.86 31.45
CA ILE A 568 -5.65 14.17 31.93
C ILE A 568 -4.12 14.22 32.13
N PRO A 569 -3.47 13.21 32.74
CA PRO A 569 -2.02 13.19 32.92
C PRO A 569 -1.19 13.15 31.63
N LEU A 570 -1.81 12.90 30.47
CA LEU A 570 -1.15 12.86 29.16
C LEU A 570 -1.14 14.24 28.47
N ILE A 571 -1.90 15.21 28.97
CA ILE A 571 -1.97 16.57 28.44
C ILE A 571 -0.95 17.46 29.16
N ASP A 572 -0.47 18.51 28.49
CA ASP A 572 0.35 19.53 29.11
C ASP A 572 -0.36 20.15 30.35
N PRO A 573 0.29 20.23 31.52
CA PRO A 573 -0.30 20.75 32.74
C PRO A 573 -0.82 22.18 32.63
N SER A 574 -0.28 23.01 31.74
CA SER A 574 -0.73 24.40 31.56
C SER A 574 -2.20 24.51 31.17
N PHE A 575 -2.75 23.52 30.46
CA PHE A 575 -4.16 23.52 30.05
C PHE A 575 -5.10 22.89 31.09
N THR A 576 -4.60 21.96 31.92
CA THR A 576 -5.45 21.14 32.80
C THR A 576 -5.36 21.53 34.27
N LEU A 577 -4.19 21.93 34.75
CA LEU A 577 -3.88 22.08 36.18
C LEU A 577 -4.74 23.12 36.90
N PRO A 578 -4.97 24.34 36.35
CA PRO A 578 -5.77 25.35 37.04
C PRO A 578 -7.20 24.88 37.32
N ALA A 579 -7.86 24.30 36.31
CA ALA A 579 -9.23 23.83 36.43
C ALA A 579 -9.32 22.53 37.24
N LEU A 580 -8.34 21.64 37.13
CA LEU A 580 -8.27 20.42 37.95
C LEU A 580 -8.19 20.74 39.44
N VAL A 581 -7.41 21.77 39.83
CA VAL A 581 -7.34 22.25 41.22
C VAL A 581 -8.70 22.75 41.70
N CYS A 582 -9.45 23.48 40.86
CA CYS A 582 -10.81 23.90 41.19
C CYS A 582 -11.74 22.70 41.44
N LEU A 583 -11.65 21.64 40.63
CA LEU A 583 -12.48 20.44 40.77
C LEU A 583 -12.22 19.66 42.07
N ILE A 584 -11.02 19.76 42.67
CA ILE A 584 -10.74 19.16 43.97
C ILE A 584 -11.57 19.80 45.08
N TYR A 585 -12.00 21.06 44.91
CA TYR A 585 -12.89 21.73 45.86
C TYR A 585 -14.38 21.41 45.64
N SER A 586 -14.71 20.61 44.62
CA SER A 586 -16.11 20.22 44.35
C SER A 586 -16.76 19.57 45.59
N PRO A 587 -18.06 19.88 45.86
CA PRO A 587 -18.79 19.24 46.95
C PRO A 587 -19.11 17.76 46.66
N LEU A 588 -18.99 17.33 45.39
CA LEU A 588 -19.23 15.95 44.98
C LEU A 588 -18.00 15.09 45.30
N GLU A 589 -18.12 14.20 46.29
CA GLU A 589 -17.02 13.33 46.74
C GLU A 589 -16.40 12.50 45.60
N ARG A 590 -17.22 12.05 44.65
CA ARG A 590 -16.75 11.35 43.45
C ARG A 590 -15.83 12.21 42.59
N VAL A 591 -16.24 13.44 42.29
CA VAL A 591 -15.45 14.38 41.47
C VAL A 591 -14.17 14.74 42.20
N HIS A 592 -14.25 15.00 43.51
CA HIS A 592 -13.08 15.23 44.35
C HIS A 592 -12.09 14.07 44.28
N SER A 593 -12.54 12.82 44.44
CA SER A 593 -11.69 11.63 44.39
C SER A 593 -11.02 11.44 43.03
N LEU A 594 -11.77 11.60 41.93
CA LEU A 594 -11.24 11.48 40.57
C LEU A 594 -10.27 12.60 40.20
N ALA A 595 -10.57 13.84 40.60
CA ALA A 595 -9.69 14.99 40.39
C ALA A 595 -8.40 14.86 41.20
N SER A 596 -8.50 14.41 42.46
CA SER A 596 -7.34 14.14 43.32
C SER A 596 -6.46 13.03 42.73
N GLY A 597 -7.07 11.93 42.27
CA GLY A 597 -6.35 10.85 41.61
C GLY A 597 -5.66 11.29 40.31
N ALA A 598 -6.36 12.07 39.48
CA ALA A 598 -5.79 12.64 38.26
C ALA A 598 -4.63 13.59 38.54
N LEU A 599 -4.73 14.43 39.59
CA LEU A 599 -3.65 15.32 40.00
C LEU A 599 -2.41 14.54 40.43
N VAL A 600 -2.56 13.53 41.29
CA VAL A 600 -1.44 12.69 41.73
C VAL A 600 -0.78 11.98 40.53
N ALA A 601 -1.59 11.48 39.59
CA ALA A 601 -1.08 10.84 38.37
C ALA A 601 -0.33 11.84 37.45
N LEU A 602 -0.85 13.05 37.29
CA LEU A 602 -0.20 14.13 36.55
C LEU A 602 1.15 14.49 37.19
N LEU A 603 1.18 14.71 38.51
CA LEU A 603 2.41 15.04 39.22
C LEU A 603 3.45 13.89 39.17
N LYS A 604 2.99 12.64 39.06
CA LYS A 604 3.85 11.48 38.84
C LYS A 604 4.47 11.45 37.44
N ASN A 605 3.71 11.79 36.39
CA ASN A 605 4.22 11.85 35.02
C ASN A 605 5.28 12.95 34.86
N TYR A 606 5.12 14.07 35.57
CA TYR A 606 6.03 15.21 35.56
C TYR A 606 6.98 15.25 36.76
N LYS A 607 7.34 14.09 37.34
CA LYS A 607 8.18 13.95 38.56
C LYS A 607 9.58 14.58 38.50
N HIS A 608 10.06 14.97 37.31
CA HIS A 608 11.36 15.63 37.12
C HIS A 608 11.21 17.09 36.67
N ASN A 609 9.99 17.60 36.50
CA ASN A 609 9.73 18.95 36.03
C ASN A 609 9.29 19.87 37.19
N PRO A 610 10.20 20.70 37.74
CA PRO A 610 9.88 21.59 38.85
C PRO A 610 8.88 22.69 38.46
N ASP A 611 8.79 23.05 37.19
CA ASP A 611 7.89 24.12 36.72
C ASP A 611 6.42 23.76 36.93
N VAL A 612 6.07 22.47 36.86
CA VAL A 612 4.71 21.98 37.11
C VAL A 612 4.31 22.17 38.58
N ILE A 613 5.25 21.95 39.51
CA ILE A 613 5.01 22.20 40.95
C ILE A 613 4.90 23.69 41.21
N CYS A 614 5.76 24.50 40.59
CA CYS A 614 5.66 25.95 40.64
C CYS A 614 4.30 26.43 40.13
N MET A 615 3.78 25.86 39.05
CA MET A 615 2.45 26.17 38.51
C MET A 615 1.33 25.76 39.46
N LEU A 616 1.42 24.57 40.09
CA LEU A 616 0.47 24.13 41.11
C LEU A 616 0.40 25.14 42.27
N LEU A 617 1.56 25.62 42.72
CA LEU A 617 1.64 26.65 43.75
C LEU A 617 0.98 27.95 43.30
N ASP A 618 1.19 28.37 42.05
CA ASP A 618 0.52 29.56 41.50
C ASP A 618 -1.00 29.40 41.48
N CYS A 619 -1.52 28.24 41.08
CA CYS A 619 -2.95 27.93 41.10
C CYS A 619 -3.53 28.02 42.52
N LEU A 620 -2.81 27.50 43.52
CA LEU A 620 -3.25 27.54 44.92
C LEU A 620 -3.17 28.95 45.53
N SER A 621 -2.22 29.77 45.08
CA SER A 621 -2.04 31.14 45.55
C SER A 621 -3.01 32.13 44.91
N LYS A 622 -3.54 31.83 43.71
CA LYS A 622 -4.52 32.63 42.97
C LYS A 622 -5.72 31.77 42.51
N PRO A 623 -6.57 31.27 43.42
CA PRO A 623 -7.60 30.29 43.10
C PRO A 623 -8.76 30.79 42.20
N THR A 624 -8.77 32.07 41.77
CA THR A 624 -9.98 32.71 41.18
C THR A 624 -9.77 33.47 39.87
N GLN A 625 -8.73 33.23 39.08
CA GLN A 625 -8.51 33.94 37.80
C GLN A 625 -8.70 33.08 36.53
N ASN A 626 -9.70 32.21 36.48
CA ASN A 626 -10.19 31.67 35.20
C ASN A 626 -11.73 31.55 35.23
N PRO A 627 -12.48 32.50 34.63
CA PRO A 627 -13.93 32.53 34.70
C PRO A 627 -14.64 31.51 33.79
N ASP A 628 -14.01 31.02 32.73
CA ASP A 628 -14.78 30.36 31.65
C ASP A 628 -15.18 28.88 31.89
N ILE A 629 -14.70 28.22 32.96
CA ILE A 629 -15.01 26.79 33.21
C ILE A 629 -15.89 26.59 34.47
N CYS A 630 -16.11 27.61 35.29
CA CYS A 630 -16.80 27.46 36.59
C CYS A 630 -18.23 28.04 36.64
N ASP A 631 -18.77 28.57 35.54
CA ASP A 631 -20.08 29.26 35.57
C ASP A 631 -21.29 28.33 35.77
N THR A 632 -21.14 27.01 35.71
CA THR A 632 -22.27 26.07 35.88
C THR A 632 -22.42 25.50 37.30
N ALA A 633 -21.51 25.82 38.24
CA ALA A 633 -21.49 25.18 39.56
C ALA A 633 -21.61 26.12 40.78
N TYR A 634 -21.83 27.43 40.61
CA TYR A 634 -21.92 28.34 41.75
C TYR A 634 -23.34 28.49 42.30
N GLY A 635 -23.63 27.65 43.29
CA GLY A 635 -24.39 28.08 44.46
C GLY A 635 -23.43 28.67 45.50
N GLU A 636 -23.72 29.90 45.92
CA GLU A 636 -23.18 30.64 47.08
C GLU A 636 -21.74 31.17 47.00
N GLU A 637 -21.63 32.47 46.67
CA GLU A 637 -20.51 33.34 47.01
C GLU A 637 -20.18 33.24 48.51
N GLY A 638 -19.05 32.65 48.89
CA GLY A 638 -18.53 32.81 50.27
C GLY A 638 -17.61 31.73 50.83
N GLN A 639 -17.47 30.56 50.23
CA GLN A 639 -16.55 29.53 50.77
C GLN A 639 -15.13 29.74 50.23
N LYS A 640 -14.21 30.13 51.12
CA LYS A 640 -12.77 30.11 50.79
C LYS A 640 -12.36 28.68 50.42
N PRO A 641 -11.65 28.45 49.31
CA PRO A 641 -11.14 27.13 48.96
C PRO A 641 -10.26 26.60 50.09
N ASP A 642 -10.57 25.39 50.57
CA ASP A 642 -9.82 24.71 51.63
C ASP A 642 -8.50 24.16 51.06
N ILE A 643 -7.49 25.03 50.95
CA ILE A 643 -6.16 24.74 50.40
C ILE A 643 -5.56 23.45 50.98
N ASP A 644 -5.92 23.11 52.23
CA ASP A 644 -5.41 21.92 52.90
C ASP A 644 -5.89 20.61 52.23
N ARG A 645 -6.98 20.63 51.44
CA ARG A 645 -7.41 19.47 50.64
C ARG A 645 -6.40 19.09 49.57
N VAL A 646 -5.86 20.07 48.84
CA VAL A 646 -4.85 19.81 47.80
C VAL A 646 -3.50 19.51 48.44
N LEU A 647 -3.12 20.25 49.50
CA LEU A 647 -1.85 20.04 50.19
C LEU A 647 -1.73 18.64 50.82
N LYS A 648 -2.84 18.03 51.25
CA LYS A 648 -2.86 16.64 51.78
C LYS A 648 -2.50 15.57 50.76
N LEU A 649 -2.56 15.87 49.46
CA LEU A 649 -2.15 14.94 48.39
C LEU A 649 -0.63 14.93 48.17
N LEU A 650 0.07 15.97 48.62
CA LEU A 650 1.49 16.16 48.38
C LEU A 650 2.41 15.16 49.09
N PRO A 651 2.12 14.66 50.32
CA PRO A 651 2.92 13.60 50.93
C PRO A 651 2.90 12.28 50.15
N GLU A 652 1.85 12.01 49.38
CA GLU A 652 1.83 10.84 48.49
C GLU A 652 2.70 11.08 47.26
N TRP A 653 2.64 12.29 46.68
CA TRP A 653 3.51 12.69 45.60
C TRP A 653 5.00 12.74 46.00
N SER A 654 5.33 13.24 47.19
CA SER A 654 6.72 13.41 47.64
C SER A 654 7.49 12.08 47.70
N LYS A 655 6.79 10.98 47.97
CA LYS A 655 7.35 9.61 47.93
C LYS A 655 7.76 9.14 46.53
N ILE A 656 7.23 9.78 45.49
CA ILE A 656 7.42 9.41 44.08
C ILE A 656 8.59 10.18 43.45
N VAL A 657 9.02 11.29 44.07
CA VAL A 657 10.13 12.13 43.58
C VAL A 657 11.46 11.39 43.75
N GLU A 658 12.12 11.08 42.64
CA GLU A 658 13.40 10.34 42.62
C GLU A 658 14.62 11.25 42.83
N ASP A 659 14.60 12.48 42.28
CA ASP A 659 15.72 13.42 42.40
C ASP A 659 15.27 14.77 42.98
N TRP A 660 15.43 14.89 44.30
CA TRP A 660 15.13 16.12 45.02
C TRP A 660 16.07 17.28 44.68
N LYS A 661 17.28 17.02 44.14
CA LYS A 661 18.24 18.08 43.83
C LYS A 661 17.75 18.97 42.69
N VAL A 662 17.06 18.39 41.72
CA VAL A 662 16.43 19.11 40.60
C VAL A 662 15.23 19.93 41.07
N MET A 663 14.48 19.45 42.05
CA MET A 663 13.26 20.10 42.55
C MET A 663 13.53 21.26 43.51
N ILE A 664 14.53 21.12 44.38
CA ILE A 664 14.75 22.06 45.48
C ILE A 664 15.12 23.45 45.00
N GLY A 665 15.98 23.56 43.98
CA GLY A 665 16.45 24.86 43.50
C GLY A 665 15.31 25.80 43.09
N PRO A 666 14.48 25.41 42.11
CA PRO A 666 13.34 26.21 41.66
C PRO A 666 12.31 26.50 42.76
N LEU A 667 12.08 25.57 43.69
CA LEU A 667 11.15 25.79 44.81
C LEU A 667 11.64 26.86 45.79
N ILE A 668 12.94 26.86 46.09
CA ILE A 668 13.57 27.89 46.93
C ILE A 668 13.64 29.23 46.19
N ASP A 669 13.96 29.22 44.89
CA ASP A 669 13.93 30.42 44.06
C ASP A 669 12.52 31.04 44.01
N LYS A 670 11.47 30.21 43.91
CA LYS A 670 10.07 30.66 43.95
C LYS A 670 9.70 31.26 45.31
N LEU A 671 10.13 30.67 46.42
CA LEU A 671 9.96 31.24 47.77
C LEU A 671 10.61 32.63 47.85
N PHE A 672 11.80 32.80 47.29
CA PHE A 672 12.50 34.09 47.30
C PHE A 672 11.89 35.13 46.37
N ALA A 673 11.27 34.70 45.27
CA ALA A 673 10.50 35.59 44.39
C ALA A 673 9.20 36.06 45.07
N GLU A 674 8.56 35.20 45.86
CA GLU A 674 7.27 35.48 46.52
C GLU A 674 7.29 35.22 48.04
N PRO A 675 8.10 35.96 48.81
CA PRO A 675 8.33 35.66 50.23
C PRO A 675 7.08 35.81 51.12
N SER A 676 6.10 36.60 50.67
CA SER A 676 4.83 36.82 51.39
C SER A 676 3.78 35.73 51.12
N ASN A 677 4.06 34.77 50.23
CA ASN A 677 3.10 33.76 49.83
C ASN A 677 3.04 32.60 50.85
N ALA A 678 2.04 32.64 51.73
CA ALA A 678 1.85 31.65 52.79
C ALA A 678 1.62 30.21 52.28
N VAL A 679 1.14 30.05 51.03
CA VAL A 679 0.94 28.73 50.42
C VAL A 679 2.28 28.04 50.16
N ILE A 680 3.27 28.79 49.65
CA ILE A 680 4.61 28.25 49.40
C ILE A 680 5.26 27.81 50.71
N VAL A 681 5.16 28.63 51.76
CA VAL A 681 5.71 28.27 53.09
C VAL A 681 5.06 27.01 53.64
N ARG A 682 3.73 26.88 53.53
CA ARG A 682 3.00 25.67 53.92
C ARG A 682 3.41 24.46 53.08
N PHE A 683 3.56 24.61 51.77
CA PHE A 683 4.04 23.53 50.90
C PHE A 683 5.41 23.01 51.35
N LEU A 684 6.36 23.92 51.63
CA LEU A 684 7.71 23.56 52.06
C LEU A 684 7.72 22.83 53.41
N SER A 685 6.74 23.08 54.31
CA SER A 685 6.66 22.33 55.57
C SER A 685 6.27 20.86 55.35
N PHE A 686 5.45 20.55 54.35
CA PHE A 686 5.10 19.16 53.98
C PHE A 686 6.27 18.36 53.41
N ILE A 687 7.28 19.03 52.83
CA ILE A 687 8.48 18.39 52.27
C ILE A 687 9.74 18.65 53.12
N SER A 688 9.58 19.11 54.36
CA SER A 688 10.68 19.53 55.24
C SER A 688 11.72 18.44 55.49
N GLU A 689 11.32 17.17 55.61
CA GLU A 689 12.25 16.04 55.74
C GLU A 689 13.15 15.89 54.49
N HIS A 690 12.57 16.08 53.29
CA HIS A 690 13.33 16.02 52.04
C HIS A 690 14.27 17.23 51.90
N LEU A 691 13.83 18.43 52.29
CA LEU A 691 14.67 19.62 52.34
C LEU A 691 15.87 19.45 53.29
N ALA A 692 15.64 18.85 54.46
CA ALA A 692 16.69 18.57 55.43
C ALA A 692 17.71 17.55 54.89
N SER A 693 17.24 16.55 54.14
CA SER A 693 18.11 15.53 53.53
C SER A 693 19.02 16.07 52.42
N ALA A 694 18.64 17.19 51.79
CA ALA A 694 19.39 17.88 50.74
C ALA A 694 19.80 19.31 51.16
N ALA A 695 20.14 19.47 52.44
CA ALA A 695 20.46 20.76 53.05
C ALA A 695 21.64 21.47 52.34
N ASP A 696 22.61 20.72 51.81
CA ASP A 696 23.73 21.22 51.02
C ASP A 696 23.26 22.01 49.78
N PHE A 697 22.27 21.51 49.05
CA PHE A 697 21.67 22.20 47.90
C PHE A 697 20.85 23.42 48.31
N VAL A 698 20.09 23.31 49.41
CA VAL A 698 19.33 24.44 49.96
C VAL A 698 20.26 25.59 50.34
N PHE A 699 21.34 25.31 51.08
CA PHE A 699 22.33 26.33 51.47
C PHE A 699 23.05 26.93 50.27
N GLN A 700 23.40 26.13 49.26
CA GLN A 700 23.99 26.64 48.03
C GLN A 700 23.09 27.65 47.34
N GLN A 701 21.78 27.41 47.27
CA GLN A 701 20.84 28.35 46.66
C GLN A 701 20.57 29.60 47.50
N ILE A 702 20.55 29.48 48.83
CA ILE A 702 20.49 30.66 49.71
C ILE A 702 21.73 31.56 49.50
N ILE A 703 22.92 30.96 49.39
CA ILE A 703 24.17 31.69 49.15
C ILE A 703 24.17 32.33 47.75
N SER A 704 23.69 31.64 46.73
CA SER A 704 23.61 32.17 45.36
C SER A 704 22.67 33.38 45.29
N TYR A 705 21.49 33.29 45.91
CA TYR A 705 20.52 34.38 45.98
C TYR A 705 21.06 35.60 46.75
N THR A 706 21.67 35.39 47.92
CA THR A 706 22.25 36.48 48.72
C THR A 706 23.46 37.14 48.07
N ARG A 707 24.18 36.45 47.18
CA ARG A 707 25.21 37.06 46.32
C ARG A 707 24.59 37.91 45.21
N ARG A 708 23.53 37.43 44.54
CA ARG A 708 22.80 38.17 43.50
C ARG A 708 22.10 39.43 44.01
N GLN A 709 21.74 39.49 45.29
CA GLN A 709 21.18 40.71 45.91
C GLN A 709 22.23 41.77 46.30
N LYS A 710 23.52 41.42 46.29
CA LYS A 710 24.62 42.34 46.63
C LYS A 710 25.26 43.00 45.40
N GLU A 711 24.92 42.52 44.21
CA GLU A 711 25.10 43.20 42.92
C GLU A 711 23.84 44.01 42.60
#